data_AF-A0A937U0E8-F1
#
_entry.id   AF-A0A937U0E8-F1
#
_cell.length_a   1.000
_cell.length_b   1.000
_cell.length_c   1.000
_cell.angle_alpha   90.00
_cell.angle_beta   90.00
_cell.angle_gamma   90.00
#
_symmetry.space_group_name_H-M   'P 1'
#
loop_
_entity.id
_entity.type
_entity.pdbx_description
1 polymer ?
#
loop_
_entity_poly.entity_id
_entity_poly.type
_entity_poly.pdbx_seq_one_letter_code
_entity_poly.pdbx_strand_id
1 'polypeptide(L)'
;MRFFSVDILDLAKRYCSIIRGFFKVKAPKVDHCSVVQCGECIDINDLKDKAAMNTITWLHLSDLHFRDREATSLDRNVILTALLEDLHGLEERHDLSPDFILISGDIAYSGIREEYELAEMFFDNLLEVTKLSKERLLVVPGNHDINSPLISQGAKAIISSLSSRMMMEGALIDVQDRSLILRKFKGYSDFVNDYFNGTIFFNNNQYFWVRTLNLSGHNVVVLGLNSAWTASGGVDERGKLGLSERQVRRALEQGNDEGIKIALLHHPFDWLYEFDWNVCEPLLMDNCDFILSGHLHKTSLSFKETPDARAMNIAAGACYASRDYHNSYNIVRLDFERREGELFLRTWSDSGSGFWTEDTLAYRNVKNGIYHFLLGEYISVAPPDGDSLETIDTQFSRQTDRGMRLIRDLIPGIDVPLTRDEFTRVEEQFAFKKPVILTGDAGTGKSGIAAALVRSAQKRGAATLLLDSRRVGQIQNEAQLREYFDFRGPILSAIEKIGRHKGCRLIIDQLDNVVGSPSAMILVDLAIDCCRFEGVEVVVISRKRETHEERLLEKLTQSEFVELTSHPLSEFGVREILGKIGIDEPSNELVALGRNLLNLDLIGKVKEQQADFNFSTLMDEVALWEHYLKVLREQEEIGDGLDKSGQIIAEVMKLARDGLSGDNRTFLLDNPPSPEQRRLISWGIIVCDERVCRFFHEKLQDFLYARDATQRNAMPEKVLDEIDVHTTRNVMLWMEKIYARRDSRLHNQFLKETFNV
;
A
#
# COMPACT_ATOMS: atom_id res chain seq x y z
N MET A 1 -56.67 -3.63 45.59
CA MET A 1 -55.43 -2.90 45.24
C MET A 1 -54.49 -3.85 44.53
N ARG A 2 -54.45 -3.79 43.19
CA ARG A 2 -53.49 -4.49 42.31
C ARG A 2 -52.99 -3.44 41.33
N PHE A 3 -51.68 -3.23 41.23
CA PHE A 3 -51.06 -2.32 40.27
C PHE A 3 -50.14 -3.08 39.32
N PHE A 4 -50.30 -2.70 38.06
CA PHE A 4 -49.69 -3.04 36.78
C PHE A 4 -48.21 -3.48 36.76
N SER A 5 -47.99 -4.67 36.17
CA SER A 5 -46.82 -5.02 35.36
C SER A 5 -47.34 -5.33 33.95
N VAL A 6 -46.99 -4.51 32.95
CA VAL A 6 -47.30 -4.80 31.53
C VAL A 6 -46.02 -5.25 30.86
N ASP A 7 -46.08 -6.47 30.34
CA ASP A 7 -45.04 -7.21 29.65
C ASP A 7 -44.66 -6.57 28.31
N ILE A 8 -43.38 -6.21 28.17
CA ILE A 8 -42.72 -5.78 26.92
C ILE A 8 -42.75 -6.91 25.86
N LEU A 9 -43.03 -8.16 26.25
CA LEU A 9 -43.14 -9.31 25.36
C LEU A 9 -44.44 -9.35 24.53
N ASP A 10 -45.51 -8.67 24.96
CA ASP A 10 -46.80 -8.70 24.24
C ASP A 10 -46.87 -7.64 23.12
N LEU A 11 -46.02 -6.61 23.19
CA LEU A 11 -45.84 -5.60 22.13
C LEU A 11 -45.06 -6.18 20.93
N ALA A 12 -44.04 -7.00 21.21
CA ALA A 12 -43.20 -7.62 20.17
C ALA A 12 -43.93 -8.72 19.37
N LYS A 13 -44.88 -9.43 19.98
CA LYS A 13 -45.67 -10.47 19.27
C LYS A 13 -46.72 -9.90 18.33
N ARG A 14 -47.21 -8.67 18.56
CA ARG A 14 -48.21 -8.03 17.70
C ARG A 14 -47.61 -7.35 16.46
N TYR A 15 -46.36 -6.90 16.50
CA TYR A 15 -45.69 -6.32 15.33
C TYR A 15 -45.35 -7.34 14.23
N CYS A 16 -45.18 -8.62 14.57
CA CYS A 16 -44.88 -9.69 13.60
C CYS A 16 -46.06 -10.11 12.70
N SER A 17 -47.32 -9.71 12.98
CA SER A 17 -48.46 -10.17 12.17
C SER A 17 -48.73 -9.33 10.92
N ILE A 18 -48.14 -8.14 10.80
CA ILE A 18 -48.40 -7.22 9.67
C ILE A 18 -47.52 -7.56 8.44
N ILE A 19 -46.37 -8.20 8.64
CA ILE A 19 -45.42 -8.51 7.55
C ILE A 19 -45.78 -9.80 6.78
N ARG A 20 -46.71 -10.62 7.26
CA ARG A 20 -47.10 -11.89 6.59
C ARG A 20 -48.19 -11.77 5.51
N GLY A 21 -48.62 -10.56 5.15
CA GLY A 21 -49.73 -10.34 4.22
C GLY A 21 -49.40 -10.29 2.72
N PHE A 22 -48.15 -10.06 2.32
CA PHE A 22 -47.89 -9.54 0.95
C PHE A 22 -46.97 -10.34 0.01
N PHE A 23 -46.49 -11.54 0.38
CA PHE A 23 -45.76 -12.40 -0.56
C PHE A 23 -46.58 -13.63 -0.99
N LYS A 24 -47.33 -13.48 -2.10
CA LYS A 24 -47.76 -14.61 -2.94
C LYS A 24 -46.78 -14.73 -4.10
N VAL A 25 -45.76 -15.59 -3.96
CA VAL A 25 -45.03 -16.14 -5.10
C VAL A 25 -45.04 -17.66 -4.98
N LYS A 26 -45.48 -18.32 -6.04
CA LYS A 26 -45.62 -19.79 -6.15
C LYS A 26 -44.24 -20.46 -6.05
N ALA A 27 -44.12 -21.44 -5.15
CA ALA A 27 -42.99 -22.36 -5.12
C ALA A 27 -43.01 -23.33 -6.32
N PRO A 28 -41.89 -23.60 -7.01
CA PRO A 28 -41.74 -24.81 -7.81
C PRO A 28 -41.25 -25.98 -6.94
N LYS A 29 -41.67 -27.17 -7.32
CA LYS A 29 -41.40 -28.46 -6.68
C LYS A 29 -39.89 -28.75 -6.63
N VAL A 30 -39.45 -29.29 -5.48
CA VAL A 30 -38.14 -29.90 -5.30
C VAL A 30 -38.21 -31.33 -5.83
N ASP A 31 -37.42 -31.63 -6.86
CA ASP A 31 -37.04 -33.00 -7.22
C ASP A 31 -35.51 -33.03 -7.48
N HIS A 32 -34.88 -34.00 -6.82
CA HIS A 32 -33.53 -34.56 -7.05
C HIS A 32 -32.26 -33.70 -6.86
N CYS A 33 -31.59 -34.00 -5.75
CA CYS A 33 -30.15 -34.21 -5.57
C CYS A 33 -29.25 -33.81 -6.75
N SER A 34 -28.56 -32.67 -6.61
CA SER A 34 -27.27 -32.43 -7.25
C SER A 34 -26.41 -31.61 -6.28
N VAL A 35 -25.33 -32.24 -5.84
CA VAL A 35 -24.24 -31.58 -5.12
C VAL A 35 -23.59 -30.62 -6.12
N VAL A 36 -23.88 -29.32 -6.00
CA VAL A 36 -23.11 -28.30 -6.70
C VAL A 36 -21.84 -28.06 -5.89
N GLN A 37 -20.72 -28.46 -6.47
CA GLN A 37 -19.36 -28.22 -5.97
C GLN A 37 -19.18 -26.75 -5.60
N CYS A 38 -18.90 -26.52 -4.33
CA CYS A 38 -18.25 -25.31 -3.85
C CYS A 38 -16.75 -25.60 -3.84
N GLY A 39 -15.95 -24.72 -4.46
CA GLY A 39 -14.50 -24.79 -4.45
C GLY A 39 -13.92 -24.57 -5.84
N GLU A 40 -13.68 -23.31 -6.20
CA GLU A 40 -12.55 -23.02 -7.08
C GLU A 40 -11.30 -23.45 -6.30
N CYS A 41 -10.82 -24.66 -6.58
CA CYS A 41 -9.45 -25.02 -6.25
C CYS A 41 -8.57 -24.10 -7.09
N ILE A 42 -8.03 -23.05 -6.47
CA ILE A 42 -6.92 -22.31 -7.06
C ILE A 42 -5.81 -23.34 -7.27
N ASP A 43 -5.47 -23.62 -8.52
CA ASP A 43 -4.40 -24.53 -8.85
C ASP A 43 -3.11 -23.92 -8.30
N ILE A 44 -2.43 -24.63 -7.41
CA ILE A 44 -1.15 -24.19 -6.84
C ILE A 44 -0.13 -23.95 -7.96
N ASN A 45 -0.27 -24.66 -9.09
CA ASN A 45 0.55 -24.43 -10.27
C ASN A 45 0.24 -23.08 -10.94
N ASP A 46 -1.02 -22.63 -10.96
CA ASP A 46 -1.40 -21.32 -11.54
C ASP A 46 -0.96 -20.13 -10.66
N LEU A 47 -0.87 -20.33 -9.33
CA LEU A 47 -0.23 -19.37 -8.42
C LEU A 47 1.30 -19.37 -8.55
N LYS A 48 1.92 -20.54 -8.75
CA LYS A 48 3.37 -20.66 -8.97
C LYS A 48 3.79 -20.07 -10.31
N ASP A 49 3.02 -20.31 -11.37
CA ASP A 49 3.25 -19.75 -12.69
C ASP A 49 3.11 -18.22 -12.68
N LYS A 50 2.15 -17.67 -11.93
CA LYS A 50 2.05 -16.22 -11.71
C LYS A 50 3.19 -15.63 -10.88
N ALA A 51 3.61 -16.31 -9.82
CA ALA A 51 4.76 -15.87 -9.01
C ALA A 51 6.08 -15.91 -9.79
N ALA A 52 6.30 -16.96 -10.59
CA ALA A 52 7.46 -17.08 -11.47
C ALA A 52 7.50 -15.99 -12.56
N MET A 53 6.33 -15.55 -13.06
CA MET A 53 6.24 -14.46 -14.05
C MET A 53 6.56 -13.06 -13.50
N ASN A 54 6.71 -12.90 -12.18
CA ASN A 54 7.00 -11.61 -11.53
C ASN A 54 8.36 -11.59 -10.80
N THR A 55 9.21 -12.60 -11.01
CA THR A 55 10.56 -12.63 -10.45
C THR A 55 11.64 -12.61 -11.51
N ILE A 56 12.80 -12.05 -11.15
CA ILE A 56 14.06 -12.17 -11.91
C ILE A 56 15.15 -12.64 -10.94
N THR A 57 15.84 -13.71 -11.29
CA THR A 57 16.92 -14.29 -10.49
C THR A 57 18.22 -14.34 -11.29
N TRP A 58 19.36 -13.97 -10.69
CA TRP A 58 20.68 -14.18 -11.29
C TRP A 58 21.67 -14.82 -10.34
N LEU A 59 22.56 -15.64 -10.92
CA LEU A 59 23.72 -16.19 -10.25
C LEU A 59 24.93 -15.29 -10.50
N HIS A 60 25.66 -14.92 -9.44
CA HIS A 60 26.87 -14.10 -9.54
C HIS A 60 28.09 -14.87 -9.03
N LEU A 61 29.02 -15.14 -9.96
CA LEU A 61 30.28 -15.84 -9.71
C LEU A 61 31.49 -14.91 -9.96
N SER A 62 32.62 -15.25 -9.37
CA SER A 62 33.91 -14.59 -9.62
C SER A 62 35.09 -15.47 -9.22
N ASP A 63 36.28 -15.11 -9.71
CA ASP A 63 37.58 -15.69 -9.32
C ASP A 63 37.56 -17.23 -9.35
N LEU A 64 37.42 -17.79 -10.56
CA LEU A 64 37.40 -19.24 -10.82
C LEU A 64 38.82 -19.82 -10.97
N HIS A 65 39.75 -18.99 -11.45
CA HIS A 65 41.18 -19.29 -11.57
C HIS A 65 41.50 -20.65 -12.22
N PHE A 66 40.92 -20.92 -13.40
CA PHE A 66 41.25 -22.11 -14.16
C PHE A 66 42.75 -22.14 -14.49
N ARG A 67 43.36 -23.30 -14.21
CA ARG A 67 44.80 -23.56 -14.33
C ARG A 67 45.03 -25.02 -14.67
N ASP A 68 45.95 -25.27 -15.60
CA ASP A 68 46.40 -26.61 -15.98
C ASP A 68 47.58 -27.08 -15.10
N ARG A 69 47.25 -27.51 -13.86
CA ARG A 69 48.19 -28.18 -12.93
C ARG A 69 47.45 -29.25 -12.13
N GLU A 70 47.90 -30.50 -12.19
CA GLU A 70 47.22 -31.69 -11.62
C GLU A 70 46.73 -31.54 -10.17
N ALA A 71 47.56 -31.01 -9.25
CA ALA A 71 47.15 -30.87 -7.85
C ALA A 71 46.09 -29.78 -7.65
N THR A 72 46.25 -28.64 -8.31
CA THR A 72 45.31 -27.51 -8.23
C THR A 72 44.01 -27.80 -8.97
N SER A 73 44.05 -28.62 -10.03
CA SER A 73 42.86 -29.03 -10.77
C SER A 73 41.98 -29.97 -9.94
N LEU A 74 42.56 -30.86 -9.13
CA LEU A 74 41.78 -31.75 -8.26
C LEU A 74 40.97 -30.98 -7.21
N ASP A 75 41.62 -30.08 -6.45
CA ASP A 75 40.95 -29.29 -5.41
C ASP A 75 39.87 -28.36 -6.00
N ARG A 76 40.17 -27.71 -7.13
CA ARG A 76 39.19 -26.90 -7.85
C ARG A 76 37.98 -27.72 -8.29
N ASN A 77 38.22 -28.89 -8.87
CA ASN A 77 37.14 -29.74 -9.37
C ASN A 77 36.23 -30.20 -8.22
N VAL A 78 36.77 -30.50 -7.03
CA VAL A 78 35.94 -30.82 -5.86
C VAL A 78 34.97 -29.68 -5.53
N ILE A 79 35.47 -28.45 -5.47
CA ILE A 79 34.67 -27.27 -5.10
C ILE A 79 33.65 -26.92 -6.20
N LEU A 80 34.08 -26.91 -7.46
CA LEU A 80 33.23 -26.54 -8.59
C LEU A 80 32.18 -27.62 -8.91
N THR A 81 32.49 -28.91 -8.77
CA THR A 81 31.48 -29.97 -8.89
C THR A 81 30.44 -29.86 -7.79
N ALA A 82 30.86 -29.63 -6.53
CA ALA A 82 29.93 -29.42 -5.45
C ALA A 82 29.10 -28.13 -5.62
N LEU A 83 29.61 -27.11 -6.31
CA LEU A 83 28.85 -25.90 -6.64
C LEU A 83 27.67 -26.25 -7.56
N LEU A 84 27.92 -27.09 -8.59
CA LEU A 84 26.87 -27.57 -9.48
C LEU A 84 25.81 -28.37 -8.72
N GLU A 85 26.22 -29.24 -7.80
CA GLU A 85 25.30 -30.00 -6.93
C GLU A 85 24.46 -29.07 -6.03
N ASP A 86 25.06 -28.02 -5.49
CA ASP A 86 24.36 -27.06 -4.64
C ASP A 86 23.31 -26.26 -5.43
N LEU A 87 23.65 -25.79 -6.63
CA LEU A 87 22.70 -25.11 -7.52
C LEU A 87 21.50 -26.00 -7.84
N HIS A 88 21.74 -27.27 -8.17
CA HIS A 88 20.66 -28.23 -8.39
C HIS A 88 19.80 -28.42 -7.14
N GLY A 89 20.43 -28.54 -5.96
CA GLY A 89 19.72 -28.67 -4.69
C GLY A 89 18.96 -27.41 -4.27
N LEU A 90 19.36 -26.22 -4.71
CA LEU A 90 18.65 -24.96 -4.46
C LEU A 90 17.37 -24.86 -5.31
N GLU A 91 17.41 -25.30 -6.57
CA GLU A 91 16.22 -25.46 -7.40
C GLU A 91 15.21 -26.41 -6.72
N GLU A 92 15.63 -27.61 -6.32
CA GLU A 92 14.73 -28.60 -5.73
C GLU A 92 14.13 -28.20 -4.37
N ARG A 93 14.93 -27.56 -3.50
CA ARG A 93 14.52 -27.25 -2.12
C ARG A 93 13.87 -25.88 -1.96
N HIS A 94 14.26 -24.91 -2.78
CA HIS A 94 13.90 -23.51 -2.59
C HIS A 94 13.25 -22.86 -3.81
N ASP A 95 13.05 -23.61 -4.90
CA ASP A 95 12.53 -23.08 -6.17
C ASP A 95 13.37 -21.88 -6.65
N LEU A 96 14.70 -22.00 -6.46
CA LEU A 96 15.66 -20.94 -6.74
C LEU A 96 16.51 -21.33 -7.95
N SER A 97 16.02 -20.96 -9.13
CA SER A 97 16.71 -21.15 -10.41
C SER A 97 17.09 -19.80 -11.02
N PRO A 98 18.35 -19.60 -11.46
CA PRO A 98 18.74 -18.36 -12.10
C PRO A 98 18.18 -18.25 -13.53
N ASP A 99 17.75 -17.05 -13.91
CA ASP A 99 17.37 -16.69 -15.27
C ASP A 99 18.60 -16.35 -16.15
N PHE A 100 19.68 -15.92 -15.50
CA PHE A 100 20.97 -15.63 -16.13
C PHE A 100 22.13 -15.68 -15.12
N ILE A 101 23.34 -15.78 -15.65
CA ILE A 101 24.58 -15.95 -14.90
C ILE A 101 25.53 -14.81 -15.27
N LEU A 102 26.10 -14.19 -14.25
CA LEU A 102 27.11 -13.15 -14.37
C LEU A 102 28.43 -13.64 -13.75
N ILE A 103 29.51 -13.61 -14.53
CA ILE A 103 30.86 -13.91 -14.03
C ILE A 103 31.70 -12.65 -14.09
N SER A 104 32.07 -12.16 -12.91
CA SER A 104 32.76 -10.89 -12.72
C SER A 104 34.29 -10.98 -12.85
N GLY A 105 34.83 -11.85 -13.70
CA GLY A 105 36.27 -11.91 -14.01
C GLY A 105 37.07 -12.96 -13.25
N ASP A 106 38.37 -12.97 -13.55
CA ASP A 106 39.35 -13.97 -13.11
C ASP A 106 38.91 -15.40 -13.40
N ILE A 107 38.49 -15.61 -14.65
CA ILE A 107 38.09 -16.92 -15.17
C ILE A 107 39.33 -17.81 -15.26
N ALA A 108 40.37 -17.32 -15.95
CA ALA A 108 41.65 -17.99 -16.06
C ALA A 108 42.60 -17.58 -14.93
N TYR A 109 43.70 -18.31 -14.76
CA TYR A 109 44.76 -17.99 -13.80
C TYR A 109 45.85 -17.09 -14.42
N SER A 110 46.11 -17.24 -15.73
CA SER A 110 47.16 -16.54 -16.46
C SER A 110 46.81 -16.19 -17.92
N GLY A 111 45.53 -16.26 -18.28
CA GLY A 111 45.00 -15.83 -19.57
C GLY A 111 45.52 -16.62 -20.78
N ILE A 112 45.90 -17.89 -20.59
CA ILE A 112 46.31 -18.79 -21.68
C ILE A 112 45.14 -19.64 -22.18
N ARG A 113 45.24 -20.15 -23.40
CA ARG A 113 44.14 -20.85 -24.09
C ARG A 113 43.68 -22.09 -23.33
N GLU A 114 44.62 -22.88 -22.82
CA GLU A 114 44.38 -24.15 -22.14
C GLU A 114 43.55 -23.96 -20.86
N GLU A 115 43.66 -22.81 -20.22
CA GLU A 115 42.86 -22.46 -19.04
C GLU A 115 41.40 -22.17 -19.42
N TYR A 116 41.18 -21.51 -20.56
CA TYR A 116 39.83 -21.26 -21.07
C TYR A 116 39.16 -22.53 -21.58
N GLU A 117 39.88 -23.48 -22.17
CA GLU A 117 39.32 -24.78 -22.55
C GLU A 117 38.73 -25.54 -21.34
N LEU A 118 39.39 -25.45 -20.17
CA LEU A 118 38.84 -25.99 -18.91
C LEU A 118 37.61 -25.20 -18.43
N ALA A 119 37.62 -23.87 -18.61
CA ALA A 119 36.49 -23.02 -18.25
C ALA A 119 35.25 -23.31 -19.12
N GLU A 120 35.44 -23.53 -20.42
CA GLU A 120 34.37 -23.91 -21.36
C GLU A 120 33.67 -25.20 -20.92
N MET A 121 34.44 -26.22 -20.53
CA MET A 121 33.87 -27.48 -20.02
C MET A 121 33.04 -27.26 -18.75
N PHE A 122 33.50 -26.41 -17.84
CA PHE A 122 32.74 -26.06 -16.64
C PHE A 122 31.47 -25.26 -16.98
N PHE A 123 31.56 -24.29 -17.89
CA PHE A 123 30.41 -23.48 -18.32
C PHE A 123 29.34 -24.32 -19.02
N ASP A 124 29.72 -25.31 -19.82
CA ASP A 124 28.76 -26.23 -20.42
C ASP A 124 27.99 -27.02 -19.35
N ASN A 125 28.68 -27.54 -18.32
CA ASN A 125 28.03 -28.23 -17.19
C ASN A 125 27.16 -27.29 -16.35
N LEU A 126 27.63 -26.05 -16.12
CA LEU A 126 26.87 -25.03 -15.38
C LEU A 126 25.57 -24.70 -16.10
N LEU A 127 25.62 -24.46 -17.40
CA LEU A 127 24.46 -24.18 -18.24
C LEU A 127 23.49 -25.37 -18.28
N GLU A 128 23.99 -26.61 -18.32
CA GLU A 128 23.16 -27.82 -18.25
C GLU A 128 22.39 -27.90 -16.93
N VAL A 129 23.07 -27.73 -15.79
CA VAL A 129 22.43 -27.78 -14.46
C VAL A 129 21.43 -26.66 -14.27
N THR A 130 21.74 -25.45 -14.70
CA THR A 130 20.82 -24.30 -14.60
C THR A 130 19.75 -24.28 -15.70
N LYS A 131 19.82 -25.19 -16.69
CA LYS A 131 18.94 -25.25 -17.87
C LYS A 131 18.93 -23.94 -18.68
N LEU A 132 20.07 -23.26 -18.75
CA LEU A 132 20.23 -21.98 -19.45
C LEU A 132 20.97 -22.14 -20.77
N SER A 133 20.72 -21.22 -21.72
CA SER A 133 21.52 -21.12 -22.94
C SER A 133 22.76 -20.25 -22.73
N LYS A 134 23.75 -20.36 -23.63
CA LYS A 134 24.94 -19.50 -23.62
C LYS A 134 24.61 -18.00 -23.70
N GLU A 135 23.43 -17.63 -24.20
CA GLU A 135 22.98 -16.23 -24.27
C GLU A 135 22.65 -15.63 -22.90
N ARG A 136 22.47 -16.49 -21.89
CA ARG A 136 22.20 -16.15 -20.50
C ARG A 136 23.45 -16.20 -19.62
N LEU A 137 24.62 -16.52 -20.18
CA LEU A 137 25.91 -16.43 -19.50
C LEU A 137 26.65 -15.19 -19.99
N LEU A 138 27.00 -14.29 -19.07
CA LEU A 138 27.68 -13.04 -19.39
C LEU A 138 28.93 -12.89 -18.53
N VAL A 139 30.05 -12.54 -19.16
CA VAL A 139 31.36 -12.51 -18.50
C VAL A 139 32.17 -11.25 -18.83
N VAL A 140 32.98 -10.82 -17.88
CA VAL A 140 33.98 -9.74 -18.03
C VAL A 140 35.36 -10.26 -17.64
N PRO A 141 36.46 -9.66 -18.13
CA PRO A 141 37.80 -10.12 -17.74
C PRO A 141 38.25 -9.51 -16.41
N GLY A 142 39.05 -10.28 -15.65
CA GLY A 142 39.82 -9.79 -14.51
C GLY A 142 41.32 -9.65 -14.80
N ASN A 143 42.13 -9.35 -13.78
CA ASN A 143 43.57 -9.16 -13.95
C ASN A 143 44.35 -10.48 -14.11
N HIS A 144 43.74 -11.63 -13.81
CA HIS A 144 44.29 -12.95 -14.14
C HIS A 144 43.94 -13.45 -15.55
N ASP A 145 42.98 -12.79 -16.23
CA ASP A 145 42.60 -13.08 -17.62
C ASP A 145 43.56 -12.48 -18.67
N ILE A 146 44.77 -12.10 -18.24
CA ILE A 146 45.81 -11.57 -19.13
C ILE A 146 47.00 -12.52 -19.23
N ASN A 147 47.51 -12.65 -20.44
CA ASN A 147 48.78 -13.30 -20.71
C ASN A 147 49.91 -12.26 -20.55
N SER A 148 50.46 -12.16 -19.33
CA SER A 148 51.49 -11.16 -18.99
C SER A 148 52.77 -11.21 -19.87
N PRO A 149 53.23 -12.36 -20.40
CA PRO A 149 54.26 -12.41 -21.45
C PRO A 149 53.98 -11.57 -22.71
N LEU A 150 52.71 -11.31 -23.05
CA LEU A 150 52.34 -10.50 -24.22
C LEU A 150 52.41 -8.99 -23.98
N ILE A 151 52.71 -8.55 -22.75
CA ILE A 151 52.83 -7.14 -22.39
C ILE A 151 54.15 -6.57 -22.93
N SER A 152 54.06 -5.83 -24.04
CA SER A 152 55.21 -5.17 -24.66
C SER A 152 55.79 -4.02 -23.82
N GLN A 153 57.03 -3.61 -24.08
CA GLN A 153 57.63 -2.43 -23.45
C GLN A 153 56.86 -1.14 -23.77
N GLY A 154 56.29 -1.04 -24.99
CA GLY A 154 55.43 0.07 -25.38
C GLY A 154 54.17 0.15 -24.51
N ALA A 155 53.48 -0.99 -24.32
CA ALA A 155 52.32 -1.05 -23.44
C ALA A 155 52.67 -0.65 -22.00
N LYS A 156 53.81 -1.13 -21.46
CA LYS A 156 54.29 -0.74 -20.13
C LYS A 156 54.53 0.77 -20.03
N ALA A 157 55.21 1.35 -21.02
CA ALA A 157 55.49 2.78 -21.06
C ALA A 157 54.19 3.61 -21.08
N ILE A 158 53.22 3.23 -21.91
CA ILE A 158 51.92 3.92 -21.98
C ILE A 158 51.22 3.84 -20.62
N ILE A 159 51.02 2.65 -20.07
CA ILE A 159 50.34 2.44 -18.79
C ILE A 159 51.03 3.20 -17.66
N SER A 160 52.37 3.17 -17.59
CA SER A 160 53.14 3.88 -16.56
C SER A 160 53.06 5.40 -16.64
N SER A 161 52.67 5.96 -17.80
CA SER A 161 52.53 7.41 -17.99
C SER A 161 51.13 7.93 -17.64
N LEU A 162 50.16 7.04 -17.38
CA LEU A 162 48.80 7.40 -17.03
C LEU A 162 48.75 8.09 -15.65
N SER A 163 48.70 9.42 -15.68
CA SER A 163 48.68 10.28 -14.49
C SER A 163 47.44 11.19 -14.42
N SER A 164 46.57 11.10 -15.41
CA SER A 164 45.34 11.90 -15.48
C SER A 164 44.28 11.21 -16.34
N ARG A 165 43.02 11.62 -16.12
CA ARG A 165 41.87 11.20 -16.93
C ARG A 165 42.11 11.41 -18.43
N MET A 166 42.64 12.57 -18.83
CA MET A 166 42.89 12.90 -20.24
C MET A 166 43.86 11.92 -20.91
N MET A 167 44.93 11.51 -20.22
CA MET A 167 45.88 10.53 -20.74
C MET A 167 45.27 9.13 -20.86
N MET A 168 44.45 8.75 -19.88
CA MET A 168 43.75 7.47 -19.88
C MET A 168 42.75 7.36 -21.04
N GLU A 169 41.96 8.42 -21.28
CA GLU A 169 41.07 8.49 -22.44
C GLU A 169 41.87 8.47 -23.74
N GLY A 170 42.99 9.22 -23.82
CA GLY A 170 43.88 9.24 -24.98
C GLY A 170 44.39 7.85 -25.37
N ALA A 171 44.86 7.06 -24.39
CA ALA A 171 45.35 5.70 -24.61
C ALA A 171 44.27 4.74 -25.17
N LEU A 172 42.99 4.96 -24.82
CA LEU A 172 41.87 4.19 -25.36
C LEU A 172 41.27 4.80 -26.64
N ILE A 173 41.59 6.04 -27.00
CA ILE A 173 41.18 6.66 -28.27
C ILE A 173 42.14 6.24 -29.38
N ASP A 174 43.45 6.34 -29.12
CA ASP A 174 44.48 5.97 -30.08
C ASP A 174 44.44 4.46 -30.34
N VAL A 175 44.31 4.09 -31.62
CA VAL A 175 44.14 2.69 -32.04
C VAL A 175 45.42 1.88 -31.82
N GLN A 176 46.59 2.50 -31.97
CA GLN A 176 47.88 1.81 -31.83
C GLN A 176 48.18 1.56 -30.35
N ASP A 177 48.03 2.58 -29.51
CA ASP A 177 48.23 2.44 -28.06
C ASP A 177 47.26 1.42 -27.47
N ARG A 178 45.98 1.54 -27.82
CA ARG A 178 44.94 0.59 -27.39
C ARG A 178 45.25 -0.85 -27.83
N SER A 179 45.68 -1.05 -29.08
CA SER A 179 46.06 -2.37 -29.60
C SER A 179 47.26 -2.97 -28.84
N LEU A 180 48.28 -2.15 -28.52
CA LEU A 180 49.42 -2.59 -27.73
C LEU A 180 49.02 -3.01 -26.31
N ILE A 181 48.12 -2.26 -25.67
CA ILE A 181 47.66 -2.52 -24.31
C ILE A 181 46.77 -3.78 -24.25
N LEU A 182 45.81 -3.90 -25.18
CA LEU A 182 44.82 -4.98 -25.18
C LEU A 182 45.36 -6.31 -25.70
N ARG A 183 46.53 -6.33 -26.37
CA ARG A 183 47.17 -7.57 -26.88
C ARG A 183 47.30 -8.67 -25.83
N LYS A 184 47.48 -8.31 -24.55
CA LYS A 184 47.58 -9.26 -23.43
C LYS A 184 46.32 -10.09 -23.18
N PHE A 185 45.16 -9.61 -23.65
CA PHE A 185 43.88 -10.35 -23.59
C PHE A 185 43.68 -11.28 -24.78
N LYS A 186 44.73 -11.64 -25.54
CA LYS A 186 44.55 -12.51 -26.70
C LYS A 186 43.82 -13.81 -26.36
N GLY A 187 44.20 -14.50 -25.27
CA GLY A 187 43.53 -15.73 -24.82
C GLY A 187 42.05 -15.48 -24.51
N TYR A 188 41.76 -14.46 -23.69
CA TYR A 188 40.39 -14.06 -23.36
C TYR A 188 39.55 -13.68 -24.60
N SER A 189 40.13 -12.93 -25.54
CA SER A 189 39.48 -12.50 -26.78
C SER A 189 39.13 -13.69 -27.68
N ASP A 190 40.06 -14.62 -27.85
CA ASP A 190 39.82 -15.85 -28.62
C ASP A 190 38.71 -16.69 -27.94
N PHE A 191 38.80 -16.91 -26.62
CA PHE A 191 37.78 -17.59 -25.82
C PHE A 191 36.38 -16.97 -25.95
N VAL A 192 36.25 -15.65 -25.72
CA VAL A 192 34.95 -14.98 -25.75
C VAL A 192 34.31 -15.06 -27.14
N ASN A 193 35.10 -14.80 -28.19
CA ASN A 193 34.57 -14.75 -29.54
C ASN A 193 34.20 -16.14 -30.08
N ASP A 194 34.93 -17.18 -29.67
CA ASP A 194 34.66 -18.56 -30.08
C ASP A 194 33.50 -19.18 -29.28
N TYR A 195 33.51 -19.09 -27.94
CA TYR A 195 32.56 -19.80 -27.08
C TYR A 195 31.15 -19.19 -27.08
N PHE A 196 31.03 -17.86 -27.10
CA PHE A 196 29.74 -17.15 -26.99
C PHE A 196 29.03 -16.91 -28.33
N ASN A 197 29.67 -17.27 -29.45
CA ASN A 197 29.12 -17.21 -30.81
C ASN A 197 28.42 -15.87 -31.14
N GLY A 198 29.03 -14.76 -30.73
CA GLY A 198 28.50 -13.41 -30.96
C GLY A 198 27.48 -12.90 -29.95
N THR A 199 27.16 -13.65 -28.88
CA THR A 199 26.36 -13.12 -27.76
C THR A 199 27.07 -11.94 -27.12
N ILE A 200 28.31 -12.15 -26.71
CA ILE A 200 29.23 -11.09 -26.31
C ILE A 200 30.45 -11.17 -27.21
N PHE A 201 31.14 -10.03 -27.35
CA PHE A 201 32.26 -9.91 -28.26
C PHE A 201 33.38 -9.11 -27.58
N PHE A 202 34.62 -9.54 -27.75
CA PHE A 202 35.80 -8.85 -27.19
C PHE A 202 36.94 -8.76 -28.19
N ASN A 203 37.38 -7.54 -28.54
CA ASN A 203 38.61 -7.28 -29.30
C ASN A 203 39.17 -5.87 -29.02
N ASN A 204 40.18 -5.48 -29.80
CA ASN A 204 40.81 -4.16 -29.70
C ASN A 204 39.87 -2.97 -29.90
N ASN A 205 38.74 -3.12 -30.60
CA ASN A 205 37.76 -2.06 -30.86
C ASN A 205 36.52 -2.15 -29.96
N GLN A 206 36.27 -3.32 -29.39
CA GLN A 206 35.15 -3.63 -28.50
C GLN A 206 35.71 -4.34 -27.26
N TYR A 207 36.17 -3.55 -26.30
CA TYR A 207 36.78 -3.99 -25.04
C TYR A 207 35.81 -3.91 -23.85
N PHE A 208 34.54 -3.65 -24.14
CA PHE A 208 33.38 -3.68 -23.25
C PHE A 208 32.17 -4.08 -24.09
N TRP A 209 31.08 -4.47 -23.44
CA TRP A 209 29.84 -4.85 -24.13
C TRP A 209 28.62 -4.41 -23.33
N VAL A 210 27.48 -4.34 -24.01
CA VAL A 210 26.16 -4.11 -23.41
C VAL A 210 25.20 -5.16 -23.91
N ARG A 211 24.40 -5.73 -23.00
CA ARG A 211 23.39 -6.74 -23.33
C ARG A 211 22.07 -6.43 -22.63
N THR A 212 21.00 -6.36 -23.42
CA THR A 212 19.63 -6.30 -22.89
C THR A 212 19.03 -7.69 -22.93
N LEU A 213 18.61 -8.18 -21.77
CA LEU A 213 17.88 -9.42 -21.60
C LEU A 213 16.41 -9.09 -21.35
N ASN A 214 15.48 -9.72 -22.07
CA ASN A 214 14.07 -9.65 -21.74
C ASN A 214 13.71 -10.84 -20.83
N LEU A 215 13.27 -10.55 -19.61
CA LEU A 215 13.01 -11.51 -18.54
C LEU A 215 11.75 -11.10 -17.79
N SER A 216 10.77 -11.99 -17.70
CA SER A 216 9.55 -11.75 -16.90
C SER A 216 8.83 -10.42 -17.25
N GLY A 217 8.84 -10.03 -18.53
CA GLY A 217 8.25 -8.75 -18.99
C GLY A 217 9.09 -7.50 -18.70
N HIS A 218 10.25 -7.63 -18.07
CA HIS A 218 11.18 -6.56 -17.77
C HIS A 218 12.44 -6.65 -18.65
N ASN A 219 13.01 -5.49 -18.99
CA ASN A 219 14.34 -5.43 -19.59
C ASN A 219 15.39 -5.40 -18.47
N VAL A 220 16.42 -6.23 -18.60
CA VAL A 220 17.62 -6.20 -17.76
C VAL A 220 18.80 -5.84 -18.65
N VAL A 221 19.35 -4.65 -18.47
CA VAL A 221 20.49 -4.13 -19.23
C VAL A 221 21.76 -4.36 -18.43
N VAL A 222 22.66 -5.18 -18.97
CA VAL A 222 23.95 -5.49 -18.34
C VAL A 222 25.07 -4.79 -19.09
N LEU A 223 25.87 -4.00 -18.38
CA LEU A 223 27.03 -3.28 -18.88
C LEU A 223 28.29 -4.04 -18.45
N GLY A 224 28.86 -4.82 -19.36
CA GLY A 224 30.10 -5.55 -19.13
C GLY A 224 31.32 -4.66 -19.37
N LEU A 225 31.97 -4.23 -18.28
CA LEU A 225 33.09 -3.29 -18.29
C LEU A 225 34.40 -4.00 -17.96
N ASN A 226 35.42 -3.75 -18.78
CA ASN A 226 36.79 -4.20 -18.54
C ASN A 226 37.51 -3.21 -17.61
N SER A 227 37.73 -3.61 -16.36
CA SER A 227 38.54 -2.89 -15.36
C SER A 227 40.00 -3.37 -15.29
N ALA A 228 40.38 -4.37 -16.10
CA ALA A 228 41.69 -5.02 -16.10
C ALA A 228 42.62 -4.47 -17.20
N TRP A 229 42.19 -3.50 -18.01
CA TRP A 229 42.93 -3.13 -19.22
C TRP A 229 44.29 -2.47 -18.93
N THR A 230 44.53 -1.94 -17.74
CA THR A 230 45.88 -1.50 -17.29
C THR A 230 46.63 -2.53 -16.45
N ALA A 231 46.03 -3.69 -16.17
CA ALA A 231 46.64 -4.72 -15.33
C ALA A 231 47.98 -5.25 -15.88
N SER A 232 48.88 -5.59 -14.99
CA SER A 232 50.19 -6.16 -15.26
C SER A 232 50.30 -7.64 -14.87
N GLY A 233 49.34 -8.15 -14.11
CA GLY A 233 49.32 -9.51 -13.56
C GLY A 233 50.27 -9.63 -12.36
N GLY A 234 50.51 -8.50 -11.70
CA GLY A 234 51.40 -8.36 -10.56
C GLY A 234 50.66 -8.40 -9.23
N VAL A 235 51.42 -8.42 -8.13
CA VAL A 235 50.88 -8.55 -6.76
C VAL A 235 50.46 -7.22 -6.12
N ASP A 236 50.80 -6.08 -6.73
CA ASP A 236 50.56 -4.74 -6.18
C ASP A 236 49.90 -3.84 -7.24
N GLU A 237 48.61 -4.08 -7.49
CA GLU A 237 47.82 -3.40 -8.51
C GLU A 237 46.76 -2.45 -7.93
N ARG A 238 46.59 -2.42 -6.60
CA ARG A 238 45.64 -1.53 -5.93
C ARG A 238 45.98 -0.07 -6.22
N GLY A 239 44.98 0.70 -6.67
CA GLY A 239 45.12 2.09 -7.07
C GLY A 239 45.78 2.31 -8.43
N LYS A 240 46.03 1.23 -9.21
CA LYS A 240 46.76 1.27 -10.48
C LYS A 240 45.96 0.66 -11.64
N LEU A 241 44.71 0.30 -11.39
CA LEU A 241 43.82 -0.25 -12.40
C LEU A 241 42.98 0.84 -13.06
N GLY A 242 42.59 0.64 -14.32
CA GLY A 242 41.84 1.62 -15.09
C GLY A 242 40.50 1.06 -15.52
N LEU A 243 39.46 1.87 -15.42
CA LEU A 243 38.14 1.64 -15.99
C LEU A 243 37.89 2.60 -17.16
N SER A 244 38.32 3.85 -17.05
CA SER A 244 38.11 4.94 -18.02
C SER A 244 36.66 5.41 -18.13
N GLU A 245 36.44 6.69 -17.81
CA GLU A 245 35.15 7.36 -18.02
C GLU A 245 34.62 7.23 -19.46
N ARG A 246 35.51 7.22 -20.45
CA ARG A 246 35.12 6.99 -21.85
C ARG A 246 34.43 5.65 -22.05
N GLN A 247 34.92 4.60 -21.40
CA GLN A 247 34.33 3.28 -21.48
C GLN A 247 32.93 3.29 -20.84
N VAL A 248 32.84 3.83 -19.62
CA VAL A 248 31.58 3.93 -18.86
C VAL A 248 30.52 4.68 -19.64
N ARG A 249 30.83 5.89 -20.14
CA ARG A 249 29.86 6.70 -20.89
C ARG A 249 29.38 6.01 -22.16
N ARG A 250 30.29 5.38 -22.93
CA ARG A 250 29.88 4.66 -24.15
C ARG A 250 29.02 3.43 -23.84
N ALA A 251 29.25 2.76 -22.71
CA ALA A 251 28.41 1.66 -22.28
C ALA A 251 27.02 2.16 -21.85
N LEU A 252 26.95 3.26 -21.10
CA LEU A 252 25.68 3.90 -20.72
C LEU A 252 24.89 4.41 -21.93
N GLU A 253 25.57 4.99 -22.93
CA GLU A 253 24.96 5.42 -24.19
C GLU A 253 24.39 4.24 -24.99
N GLN A 254 25.06 3.08 -24.99
CA GLN A 254 24.59 1.86 -25.65
C GLN A 254 23.48 1.15 -24.85
N GLY A 255 23.50 1.26 -23.52
CA GLY A 255 22.52 0.69 -22.59
C GLY A 255 21.48 1.71 -22.13
N ASN A 256 21.01 2.55 -23.06
CA ASN A 256 20.03 3.58 -22.76
C ASN A 256 18.59 3.06 -22.66
N ASP A 257 18.37 1.77 -22.94
CA ASP A 257 17.09 1.09 -22.76
C ASP A 257 16.54 1.29 -21.33
N GLU A 258 15.22 1.45 -21.23
CA GLU A 258 14.51 1.44 -19.95
C GLU A 258 14.49 0.01 -19.38
N GLY A 259 14.75 -0.12 -18.08
CA GLY A 259 14.81 -1.41 -17.40
C GLY A 259 15.76 -1.38 -16.20
N ILE A 260 16.03 -2.56 -15.66
CA ILE A 260 16.98 -2.76 -14.56
C ILE A 260 18.39 -2.72 -15.13
N LYS A 261 19.25 -1.88 -14.60
CA LYS A 261 20.61 -1.66 -15.10
C LYS A 261 21.65 -2.23 -14.14
N ILE A 262 22.49 -3.12 -14.66
CA ILE A 262 23.53 -3.82 -13.92
C ILE A 262 24.89 -3.48 -14.54
N ALA A 263 25.77 -2.82 -13.79
CA ALA A 263 27.18 -2.71 -14.16
C ALA A 263 27.94 -3.95 -13.68
N LEU A 264 28.63 -4.64 -14.58
CA LEU A 264 29.47 -5.80 -14.28
C LEU A 264 30.93 -5.46 -14.55
N LEU A 265 31.78 -5.54 -13.53
CA LEU A 265 33.22 -5.32 -13.61
C LEU A 265 33.95 -6.25 -12.66
N HIS A 266 35.25 -6.48 -12.83
CA HIS A 266 35.99 -7.33 -11.88
C HIS A 266 36.43 -6.58 -10.62
N HIS A 267 37.09 -5.43 -10.77
CA HIS A 267 37.75 -4.78 -9.65
C HIS A 267 36.83 -3.78 -8.91
N PRO A 268 36.86 -3.75 -7.57
CA PRO A 268 36.26 -2.67 -6.79
C PRO A 268 36.89 -1.31 -7.11
N PHE A 269 36.15 -0.22 -6.85
CA PHE A 269 36.59 1.14 -7.21
C PHE A 269 37.89 1.58 -6.54
N ASP A 270 38.20 1.13 -5.32
CA ASP A 270 39.43 1.48 -4.61
C ASP A 270 40.70 0.79 -5.16
N TRP A 271 40.55 -0.13 -6.12
CA TRP A 271 41.65 -0.69 -6.90
C TRP A 271 41.98 0.13 -8.14
N LEU A 272 41.08 1.00 -8.56
CA LEU A 272 41.27 1.84 -9.73
C LEU A 272 42.10 3.09 -9.39
N TYR A 273 42.65 3.75 -10.41
CA TYR A 273 43.27 5.06 -10.26
C TYR A 273 42.29 6.05 -9.63
N GLU A 274 42.76 6.81 -8.64
CA GLU A 274 41.91 7.75 -7.89
C GLU A 274 41.20 8.76 -8.80
N PHE A 275 41.90 9.32 -9.78
CA PHE A 275 41.31 10.26 -10.73
C PHE A 275 40.25 9.63 -11.65
N ASP A 276 40.21 8.31 -11.76
CA ASP A 276 39.30 7.57 -12.65
C ASP A 276 38.05 7.12 -11.91
N TRP A 277 38.18 6.48 -10.75
CA TRP A 277 37.00 6.01 -10.01
C TRP A 277 36.19 7.16 -9.40
N ASN A 278 36.83 8.28 -9.04
CA ASN A 278 36.13 9.48 -8.57
C ASN A 278 35.11 10.03 -9.58
N VAL A 279 35.21 9.64 -10.86
CA VAL A 279 34.22 10.01 -11.89
C VAL A 279 33.38 8.82 -12.33
N CYS A 280 33.99 7.64 -12.50
CA CYS A 280 33.27 6.45 -12.96
C CYS A 280 32.25 5.94 -11.93
N GLU A 281 32.57 5.94 -10.64
CA GLU A 281 31.66 5.45 -9.60
C GLU A 281 30.37 6.29 -9.55
N PRO A 282 30.41 7.63 -9.45
CA PRO A 282 29.19 8.43 -9.48
C PRO A 282 28.36 8.23 -10.75
N LEU A 283 28.99 8.12 -11.92
CA LEU A 283 28.28 7.89 -13.18
C LEU A 283 27.53 6.56 -13.19
N LEU A 284 28.15 5.49 -12.68
CA LEU A 284 27.51 4.20 -12.57
C LEU A 284 26.42 4.20 -11.50
N MET A 285 26.65 4.85 -10.36
CA MET A 285 25.63 4.98 -9.32
C MET A 285 24.37 5.73 -9.77
N ASP A 286 24.54 6.74 -10.63
CA ASP A 286 23.45 7.56 -11.15
C ASP A 286 22.62 6.83 -12.23
N ASN A 287 23.21 5.82 -12.88
CA ASN A 287 22.62 5.21 -14.08
C ASN A 287 22.41 3.69 -13.98
N CYS A 288 22.84 3.04 -12.90
CA CYS A 288 22.70 1.60 -12.67
C CYS A 288 22.10 1.32 -11.30
N ASP A 289 21.18 0.36 -11.22
CA ASP A 289 20.57 -0.09 -9.95
C ASP A 289 21.54 -1.00 -9.17
N PHE A 290 22.32 -1.82 -9.89
CA PHE A 290 23.29 -2.76 -9.32
C PHE A 290 24.69 -2.58 -9.93
N ILE A 291 25.71 -2.65 -9.08
CA ILE A 291 27.12 -2.69 -9.49
C ILE A 291 27.76 -3.95 -8.91
N LEU A 292 28.17 -4.85 -9.78
CA LEU A 292 28.68 -6.17 -9.43
C LEU A 292 30.18 -6.26 -9.64
N SER A 293 30.89 -6.77 -8.63
CA SER A 293 32.36 -6.93 -8.65
C SER A 293 32.84 -8.25 -8.05
N GLY A 294 34.14 -8.52 -8.13
CA GLY A 294 34.83 -9.68 -7.55
C GLY A 294 36.12 -9.26 -6.83
N HIS A 295 37.20 -10.03 -7.01
CA HIS A 295 38.59 -9.70 -6.68
C HIS A 295 38.96 -9.63 -5.19
N LEU A 296 38.05 -9.19 -4.31
CA LEU A 296 38.33 -9.12 -2.87
C LEU A 296 38.37 -10.49 -2.19
N HIS A 297 38.10 -11.56 -2.96
CA HIS A 297 37.95 -12.96 -2.55
C HIS A 297 36.95 -13.18 -1.39
N LYS A 298 36.26 -12.14 -0.94
CA LYS A 298 35.24 -12.15 0.10
C LYS A 298 33.99 -11.48 -0.45
N THR A 299 32.85 -12.07 -0.14
CA THR A 299 31.55 -11.42 -0.39
C THR A 299 31.51 -10.08 0.33
N SER A 300 31.10 -9.04 -0.38
CA SER A 300 30.84 -7.72 0.21
C SER A 300 29.58 -7.11 -0.37
N LEU A 301 28.57 -6.95 0.47
CA LEU A 301 27.38 -6.14 0.22
C LEU A 301 27.60 -4.74 0.81
N SER A 302 27.43 -3.71 0.00
CA SER A 302 27.42 -2.32 0.46
C SER A 302 26.39 -1.49 -0.30
N PHE A 303 25.77 -0.55 0.42
CA PHE A 303 24.88 0.45 -0.15
C PHE A 303 25.65 1.75 -0.26
N LYS A 304 25.66 2.34 -1.46
CA LYS A 304 26.15 3.70 -1.64
C LYS A 304 24.98 4.58 -2.04
N GLU A 305 24.80 5.65 -1.30
CA GLU A 305 23.76 6.66 -1.50
C GLU A 305 24.40 8.04 -1.45
N THR A 306 24.08 8.85 -2.44
CA THR A 306 24.31 10.29 -2.46
C THR A 306 22.95 10.97 -2.56
N PRO A 307 22.85 12.29 -2.32
CA PRO A 307 21.57 13.01 -2.51
C PRO A 307 20.99 12.87 -3.93
N ASP A 308 21.84 12.57 -4.92
CA ASP A 308 21.48 12.54 -6.33
C ASP A 308 21.41 11.12 -6.92
N ALA A 309 21.98 10.10 -6.25
CA ALA A 309 22.11 8.75 -6.83
C ALA A 309 22.19 7.64 -5.77
N ARG A 310 21.68 6.45 -6.10
CA ARG A 310 21.74 5.26 -5.23
C ARG A 310 21.94 4.00 -6.05
N ALA A 311 22.90 3.17 -5.66
CA ALA A 311 23.12 1.87 -6.28
C ALA A 311 23.53 0.83 -5.23
N MET A 312 23.18 -0.43 -5.50
CA MET A 312 23.58 -1.56 -4.68
C MET A 312 24.87 -2.19 -5.21
N ASN A 313 25.93 -2.15 -4.40
CA ASN A 313 27.20 -2.78 -4.73
C ASN A 313 27.25 -4.19 -4.13
N ILE A 314 27.37 -5.20 -4.99
CA ILE A 314 27.47 -6.60 -4.59
C ILE A 314 28.78 -7.18 -5.14
N ALA A 315 29.73 -7.43 -4.26
CA ALA A 315 30.94 -8.15 -4.61
C ALA A 315 30.73 -9.64 -4.33
N ALA A 316 30.93 -10.49 -5.34
CA ALA A 316 31.08 -11.91 -5.14
C ALA A 316 32.43 -12.19 -4.48
N GLY A 317 32.48 -13.13 -3.54
CA GLY A 317 33.78 -13.69 -3.16
C GLY A 317 34.26 -14.71 -4.21
N ALA A 318 35.43 -15.29 -3.94
CA ALA A 318 36.05 -16.20 -4.89
C ALA A 318 35.33 -17.55 -4.89
N CYS A 319 34.93 -18.03 -6.06
CA CYS A 319 34.41 -19.39 -6.20
C CYS A 319 35.51 -20.42 -5.95
N TYR A 320 36.75 -20.10 -6.35
CA TYR A 320 37.91 -20.91 -6.03
C TYR A 320 39.20 -20.09 -5.98
N ALA A 321 39.70 -19.81 -4.78
CA ALA A 321 41.08 -19.30 -4.59
C ALA A 321 42.06 -20.43 -4.20
N SER A 322 41.64 -21.28 -3.27
CA SER A 322 42.27 -22.56 -2.90
C SER A 322 41.32 -23.33 -1.99
N ARG A 323 41.60 -24.61 -1.71
CA ARG A 323 40.77 -25.42 -0.82
C ARG A 323 40.71 -24.91 0.63
N ASP A 324 41.82 -24.36 1.11
CA ASP A 324 41.94 -23.83 2.48
C ASP A 324 41.46 -22.36 2.61
N TYR A 325 41.03 -21.75 1.50
CA TYR A 325 40.51 -20.39 1.50
C TYR A 325 39.00 -20.35 1.71
N HIS A 326 38.49 -19.20 2.14
CA HIS A 326 37.05 -18.96 2.23
C HIS A 326 36.47 -18.71 0.82
N ASN A 327 35.94 -19.77 0.21
CA ASN A 327 35.29 -19.67 -1.10
C ASN A 327 33.79 -19.38 -0.91
N SER A 328 33.24 -18.48 -1.73
CA SER A 328 31.85 -18.01 -1.61
C SER A 328 31.26 -17.64 -2.97
N TYR A 329 29.95 -17.74 -3.12
CA TYR A 329 29.21 -17.18 -4.26
C TYR A 329 27.87 -16.61 -3.80
N ASN A 330 27.14 -15.91 -4.68
CA ASN A 330 25.81 -15.40 -4.34
C ASN A 330 24.78 -15.53 -5.48
N ILE A 331 23.52 -15.57 -5.09
CA ILE A 331 22.35 -15.52 -5.98
C ILE A 331 21.48 -14.34 -5.54
N VAL A 332 20.95 -13.59 -6.49
CA VAL A 332 19.98 -12.52 -6.21
C VAL A 332 18.66 -12.85 -6.87
N ARG A 333 17.56 -12.71 -6.14
CA ARG A 333 16.19 -12.78 -6.65
C ARG A 333 15.50 -11.45 -6.41
N LEU A 334 14.86 -10.90 -7.44
CA LEU A 334 13.98 -9.74 -7.36
C LEU A 334 12.55 -10.22 -7.55
N ASP A 335 11.65 -9.79 -6.67
CA ASP A 335 10.21 -10.01 -6.74
C ASP A 335 9.51 -8.67 -6.97
N PHE A 336 9.04 -8.44 -8.19
CA PHE A 336 8.42 -7.17 -8.59
C PHE A 336 7.00 -7.01 -8.06
N GLU A 337 6.34 -8.12 -7.70
CA GLU A 337 5.00 -8.09 -7.12
C GLU A 337 5.07 -7.64 -5.66
N ARG A 338 5.95 -8.26 -4.87
CA ARG A 338 6.19 -7.91 -3.46
C ARG A 338 7.04 -6.65 -3.29
N ARG A 339 7.73 -6.24 -4.36
CA ARG A 339 8.77 -5.19 -4.33
C ARG A 339 9.87 -5.50 -3.33
N GLU A 340 10.27 -6.75 -3.28
CA GLU A 340 11.32 -7.27 -2.40
C GLU A 340 12.45 -7.86 -3.25
N GLY A 341 13.68 -7.75 -2.73
CA GLY A 341 14.84 -8.42 -3.28
C GLY A 341 15.51 -9.26 -2.20
N GLU A 342 16.09 -10.38 -2.62
CA GLU A 342 16.74 -11.36 -1.76
C GLU A 342 18.13 -11.64 -2.30
N LEU A 343 19.14 -11.50 -1.45
CA LEU A 343 20.51 -11.91 -1.73
C LEU A 343 20.83 -13.15 -0.90
N PHE A 344 21.03 -14.28 -1.58
CA PHE A 344 21.43 -15.56 -1.02
C PHE A 344 22.95 -15.66 -1.05
N LEU A 345 23.56 -15.71 0.13
CA LEU A 345 25.00 -15.85 0.32
C LEU A 345 25.37 -17.30 0.59
N ARG A 346 26.35 -17.82 -0.15
CA ARG A 346 26.79 -19.21 -0.09
C ARG A 346 28.28 -19.28 0.20
N THR A 347 28.69 -20.21 1.05
CA THR A 347 30.09 -20.45 1.40
C THR A 347 30.44 -21.93 1.29
N TRP A 348 31.69 -22.21 0.93
CA TRP A 348 32.27 -23.53 0.95
C TRP A 348 32.60 -23.97 2.39
N SER A 349 32.35 -25.24 2.68
CA SER A 349 32.79 -25.93 3.89
C SER A 349 33.54 -27.20 3.48
N ASP A 350 34.81 -27.33 3.87
CA ASP A 350 35.60 -28.54 3.60
C ASP A 350 35.27 -29.72 4.55
N SER A 351 34.29 -29.56 5.44
CA SER A 351 33.85 -30.61 6.35
C SER A 351 33.11 -31.73 5.60
N GLY A 352 33.21 -32.97 6.07
CA GLY A 352 32.35 -34.08 5.63
C GLY A 352 32.34 -34.28 4.10
N SER A 353 33.53 -34.44 3.51
CA SER A 353 33.83 -34.51 2.07
C SER A 353 33.70 -33.23 1.25
N GLY A 354 33.28 -32.12 1.86
CA GLY A 354 33.19 -30.83 1.19
C GLY A 354 31.80 -30.57 0.63
N PHE A 355 31.19 -29.42 0.98
CA PHE A 355 29.88 -29.01 0.49
C PHE A 355 29.69 -27.48 0.57
N TRP A 356 28.74 -26.96 -0.20
CA TRP A 356 28.30 -25.56 -0.11
C TRP A 356 27.11 -25.42 0.85
N THR A 357 27.07 -24.33 1.60
CA THR A 357 26.02 -24.04 2.60
C THR A 357 25.78 -22.53 2.70
N GLU A 358 24.75 -22.14 3.46
CA GLU A 358 24.39 -20.75 3.72
C GLU A 358 25.52 -20.03 4.45
N ASP A 359 25.92 -18.87 3.93
CA ASP A 359 26.93 -18.04 4.59
C ASP A 359 26.28 -17.20 5.71
N THR A 360 26.31 -17.74 6.92
CA THR A 360 25.84 -17.09 8.14
C THR A 360 26.96 -16.33 8.87
N LEU A 361 28.19 -16.35 8.34
CA LEU A 361 29.38 -15.80 8.97
C LEU A 361 29.85 -14.49 8.33
N ALA A 362 29.49 -14.23 7.07
CA ALA A 362 29.79 -12.96 6.40
C ALA A 362 29.19 -11.75 7.13
N TYR A 363 27.94 -11.87 7.61
CA TYR A 363 27.23 -10.78 8.27
C TYR A 363 26.42 -11.25 9.48
N ARG A 364 26.67 -10.65 10.64
CA ARG A 364 25.96 -10.96 11.90
C ARG A 364 24.44 -10.86 11.82
N ASN A 365 23.92 -9.96 10.98
CA ASN A 365 22.49 -9.71 10.83
C ASN A 365 21.82 -10.55 9.73
N VAL A 366 22.59 -11.40 9.04
CA VAL A 366 22.11 -12.29 7.96
C VAL A 366 22.07 -13.72 8.49
N LYS A 367 21.04 -14.02 9.28
CA LYS A 367 20.99 -15.24 10.12
C LYS A 367 20.90 -16.55 9.34
N ASN A 368 20.36 -16.52 8.14
CA ASN A 368 20.12 -17.71 7.31
C ASN A 368 20.85 -17.63 5.97
N GLY A 369 21.87 -16.79 5.85
CA GLY A 369 22.53 -16.52 4.56
C GLY A 369 21.64 -15.78 3.55
N ILE A 370 20.49 -15.23 3.96
CA ILE A 370 19.58 -14.49 3.09
C ILE A 370 19.43 -13.06 3.63
N TYR A 371 19.75 -12.09 2.79
CA TYR A 371 19.52 -10.68 3.07
C TYR A 371 18.34 -10.16 2.23
N HIS A 372 17.36 -9.57 2.90
CA HIS A 372 16.16 -9.00 2.28
C HIS A 372 16.30 -7.48 2.13
N PHE A 373 15.87 -6.93 1.00
CA PHE A 373 15.82 -5.49 0.73
C PHE A 373 14.55 -5.10 -0.05
N LEU A 374 14.17 -3.83 -0.02
CA LEU A 374 12.99 -3.33 -0.73
C LEU A 374 13.39 -2.79 -2.10
N LEU A 375 12.78 -3.27 -3.20
CA LEU A 375 13.12 -2.81 -4.56
C LEU A 375 12.86 -1.32 -4.74
N GLY A 376 11.79 -0.78 -4.15
CA GLY A 376 11.41 0.62 -4.27
C GLY A 376 12.40 1.62 -3.68
N GLU A 377 13.37 1.14 -2.89
CA GLU A 377 14.46 1.94 -2.38
C GLU A 377 15.63 2.03 -3.37
N TYR A 378 15.80 1.07 -4.28
CA TYR A 378 17.03 0.91 -5.08
C TYR A 378 16.81 0.79 -6.59
N ILE A 379 15.59 0.48 -7.02
CA ILE A 379 15.26 0.27 -8.44
C ILE A 379 14.19 1.26 -8.87
N SER A 380 14.45 1.94 -10.00
CA SER A 380 13.48 2.82 -10.67
C SER A 380 12.48 2.05 -11.54
N VAL A 381 11.97 0.91 -11.06
CA VAL A 381 10.92 0.16 -11.76
C VAL A 381 9.56 0.59 -11.21
N ALA A 382 8.76 1.22 -12.09
CA ALA A 382 7.38 1.54 -11.79
C ALA A 382 6.62 0.23 -11.44
N PRO A 383 5.72 0.25 -10.45
CA PRO A 383 4.91 -0.92 -10.11
C PRO A 383 4.20 -1.49 -11.36
N PRO A 384 3.94 -2.80 -11.45
CA PRO A 384 3.29 -3.41 -12.62
C PRO A 384 1.91 -2.81 -12.93
N ASP A 385 1.20 -2.36 -11.89
CA ASP A 385 -0.04 -1.61 -12.00
C ASP A 385 0.17 -0.12 -12.32
N GLY A 386 1.34 0.45 -12.04
CA GLY A 386 1.65 1.87 -12.22
C GLY A 386 1.28 2.74 -11.02
N ASP A 387 0.80 2.15 -9.93
CA ASP A 387 0.39 2.84 -8.71
C ASP A 387 1.58 2.90 -7.72
N SER A 388 2.37 3.98 -7.80
CA SER A 388 3.50 4.22 -6.89
C SER A 388 3.04 4.47 -5.45
N LEU A 389 3.94 4.28 -4.47
CA LEU A 389 3.65 4.59 -3.06
C LEU A 389 3.20 6.05 -2.86
N GLU A 390 3.80 6.99 -3.61
CA GLU A 390 3.43 8.40 -3.59
C GLU A 390 2.03 8.64 -4.15
N THR A 391 1.68 8.00 -5.27
CA THR A 391 0.33 8.05 -5.85
C THR A 391 -0.70 7.48 -4.87
N ILE A 392 -0.41 6.31 -4.28
CA ILE A 392 -1.29 5.66 -3.31
C ILE A 392 -1.53 6.57 -2.10
N ASP A 393 -0.46 7.10 -1.50
CA ASP A 393 -0.55 7.98 -0.34
C ASP A 393 -1.34 9.26 -0.63
N THR A 394 -1.12 9.84 -1.82
CA THR A 394 -1.84 11.02 -2.29
C THR A 394 -3.34 10.73 -2.46
N GLN A 395 -3.70 9.60 -3.07
CA GLN A 395 -5.10 9.22 -3.26
C GLN A 395 -5.78 8.89 -1.93
N PHE A 396 -5.11 8.18 -1.02
CA PHE A 396 -5.63 7.88 0.31
C PHE A 396 -5.84 9.15 1.14
N SER A 397 -4.87 10.07 1.11
CA SER A 397 -4.97 11.37 1.76
C SER A 397 -6.14 12.18 1.19
N ARG A 398 -6.29 12.22 -0.14
CA ARG A 398 -7.41 12.90 -0.82
C ARG A 398 -8.77 12.38 -0.37
N GLN A 399 -8.94 11.06 -0.27
CA GLN A 399 -10.22 10.49 0.18
C GLN A 399 -10.44 10.69 1.68
N THR A 400 -9.38 10.59 2.48
CA THR A 400 -9.45 10.88 3.91
C THR A 400 -9.87 12.33 4.17
N ASP A 401 -9.26 13.30 3.49
CA ASP A 401 -9.60 14.71 3.62
C ASP A 401 -11.06 14.98 3.25
N ARG A 402 -11.56 14.30 2.20
CA ARG A 402 -12.98 14.39 1.82
C ARG A 402 -13.90 13.84 2.91
N GLY A 403 -13.56 12.70 3.52
CA GLY A 403 -14.28 12.16 4.67
C GLY A 403 -14.24 13.09 5.88
N MET A 404 -13.06 13.63 6.20
CA MET A 404 -12.84 14.53 7.34
C MET A 404 -13.65 15.82 7.25
N ARG A 405 -13.81 16.41 6.06
CA ARG A 405 -14.65 17.63 5.87
C ARG A 405 -16.11 17.44 6.25
N LEU A 406 -16.60 16.21 6.24
CA LEU A 406 -17.99 15.88 6.55
C LEU A 406 -18.21 15.60 8.04
N ILE A 407 -17.12 15.48 8.81
CA ILE A 407 -17.16 15.20 10.25
C ILE A 407 -17.11 16.53 10.99
N ARG A 408 -18.08 16.76 11.88
CA ARG A 408 -17.97 17.80 12.91
C ARG A 408 -17.69 17.16 14.25
N ASP A 409 -16.49 17.40 14.75
CA ASP A 409 -16.01 16.91 16.03
C ASP A 409 -15.75 18.05 17.03
N LEU A 410 -16.02 19.30 16.63
CA LEU A 410 -16.03 20.48 17.49
C LEU A 410 -17.45 20.86 17.90
N ILE A 411 -17.63 21.22 19.16
CA ILE A 411 -18.86 21.81 19.68
C ILE A 411 -18.70 23.34 19.62
N PRO A 412 -19.69 24.10 19.12
CA PRO A 412 -19.63 25.57 19.14
C PRO A 412 -19.34 26.12 20.53
N GLY A 413 -18.34 27.00 20.63
CA GLY A 413 -17.82 27.51 21.91
C GLY A 413 -16.71 26.65 22.54
N ILE A 414 -16.27 25.57 21.89
CA ILE A 414 -15.15 24.73 22.33
C ILE A 414 -14.16 24.54 21.17
N ASP A 415 -12.93 25.02 21.38
CA ASP A 415 -11.88 25.03 20.33
C ASP A 415 -11.12 23.70 20.15
N VAL A 416 -11.43 22.69 20.97
CA VAL A 416 -10.73 21.40 20.97
C VAL A 416 -11.73 20.25 20.79
N PRO A 417 -11.43 19.24 19.95
CA PRO A 417 -12.28 18.07 19.78
C PRO A 417 -12.53 17.36 21.11
N LEU A 418 -13.75 16.85 21.29
CA LEU A 418 -14.12 16.15 22.51
C LEU A 418 -13.36 14.82 22.63
N THR A 419 -12.76 14.60 23.79
CA THR A 419 -12.11 13.34 24.13
C THR A 419 -13.14 12.25 24.38
N ARG A 420 -12.86 11.05 23.89
CA ARG A 420 -13.74 9.88 23.96
C ARG A 420 -12.95 8.68 24.49
N ASP A 421 -13.43 8.04 25.55
CA ASP A 421 -12.78 6.84 26.09
C ASP A 421 -12.71 5.71 25.06
N GLU A 422 -13.69 5.65 24.15
CA GLU A 422 -13.70 4.66 23.07
C GLU A 422 -12.54 4.83 22.10
N PHE A 423 -12.00 6.04 21.90
CA PHE A 423 -10.80 6.23 21.10
C PHE A 423 -9.62 5.45 21.69
N THR A 424 -9.37 5.58 23.00
CA THR A 424 -8.31 4.86 23.69
C THR A 424 -8.51 3.35 23.61
N ARG A 425 -9.74 2.87 23.78
CA ARG A 425 -10.07 1.44 23.70
C ARG A 425 -9.83 0.85 22.30
N VAL A 426 -10.08 1.64 21.24
CA VAL A 426 -9.77 1.23 19.86
C VAL A 426 -8.26 1.14 19.66
N GLU A 427 -7.50 2.16 20.07
CA GLU A 427 -6.03 2.15 19.99
C GLU A 427 -5.40 0.98 20.76
N GLU A 428 -5.96 0.62 21.92
CA GLU A 428 -5.54 -0.58 22.68
C GLU A 428 -5.72 -1.87 21.87
N GLN A 429 -6.81 -2.03 21.10
CA GLN A 429 -7.00 -3.22 20.27
C GLN A 429 -5.97 -3.31 19.15
N PHE A 430 -5.55 -2.17 18.58
CA PHE A 430 -4.49 -2.15 17.58
C PHE A 430 -3.13 -2.54 18.13
N ALA A 431 -2.83 -2.20 19.38
CA ALA A 431 -1.64 -2.71 20.05
C ALA A 431 -1.65 -4.25 20.18
N PHE A 432 -2.82 -4.87 20.23
CA PHE A 432 -3.00 -6.33 20.17
C PHE A 432 -3.18 -6.89 18.76
N LYS A 433 -2.94 -6.09 17.71
CA LYS A 433 -3.14 -6.46 16.29
C LYS A 433 -4.56 -6.93 15.98
N LYS A 434 -5.57 -6.41 16.67
CA LYS A 434 -6.97 -6.77 16.46
C LYS A 434 -7.73 -5.69 15.68
N PRO A 435 -8.47 -6.06 14.62
CA PRO A 435 -9.36 -5.13 13.94
C PRO A 435 -10.61 -4.86 14.78
N VAL A 436 -11.27 -3.71 14.57
CA VAL A 436 -12.34 -3.23 15.46
C VAL A 436 -13.62 -2.91 14.68
N ILE A 437 -14.76 -3.28 15.26
CA ILE A 437 -16.07 -2.75 14.87
C ILE A 437 -16.50 -1.76 15.95
N LEU A 438 -16.76 -0.50 15.59
CA LEU A 438 -17.32 0.49 16.50
C LEU A 438 -18.81 0.68 16.21
N THR A 439 -19.67 0.12 17.07
CA THR A 439 -21.14 0.23 16.97
C THR A 439 -21.70 1.24 17.96
N GLY A 440 -22.92 1.74 17.75
CA GLY A 440 -23.58 2.64 18.70
C GLY A 440 -24.75 3.40 18.09
N ASP A 441 -25.54 4.06 18.93
CA ASP A 441 -26.72 4.81 18.50
C ASP A 441 -26.36 6.06 17.69
N ALA A 442 -27.34 6.65 17.02
CA ALA A 442 -27.15 7.90 16.28
C ALA A 442 -26.81 9.06 17.22
N GLY A 443 -25.78 9.84 16.88
CA GLY A 443 -25.34 11.00 17.67
C GLY A 443 -24.49 10.68 18.91
N THR A 444 -23.95 9.46 19.04
CA THR A 444 -22.98 9.11 20.11
C THR A 444 -21.54 9.58 19.82
N GLY A 445 -21.25 10.04 18.60
CA GLY A 445 -19.95 10.62 18.23
C GLY A 445 -18.98 9.69 17.48
N LYS A 446 -19.47 8.58 16.91
CA LYS A 446 -18.63 7.59 16.21
C LYS A 446 -17.75 8.18 15.10
N SER A 447 -18.29 9.04 14.24
CA SER A 447 -17.50 9.72 13.20
C SER A 447 -16.46 10.68 13.81
N GLY A 448 -16.72 11.30 14.97
CA GLY A 448 -15.72 12.08 15.69
C GLY A 448 -14.56 11.22 16.21
N ILE A 449 -14.84 9.97 16.63
CA ILE A 449 -13.82 8.99 16.99
C ILE A 449 -13.01 8.60 15.74
N ALA A 450 -13.65 8.41 14.59
CA ALA A 450 -12.96 8.19 13.31
C ALA A 450 -11.94 9.31 13.01
N ALA A 451 -12.35 10.57 13.16
CA ALA A 451 -11.47 11.72 12.96
C ALA A 451 -10.29 11.75 13.94
N ALA A 452 -10.50 11.36 15.20
CA ALA A 452 -9.42 11.22 16.17
C ALA A 452 -8.43 10.11 15.77
N LEU A 453 -8.94 8.98 15.28
CA LEU A 453 -8.13 7.85 14.79
C LEU A 453 -7.30 8.23 13.55
N VAL A 454 -7.86 9.02 12.63
CA VAL A 454 -7.11 9.58 11.48
C VAL A 454 -5.93 10.42 11.98
N ARG A 455 -6.20 11.41 12.85
CA ARG A 455 -5.16 12.31 13.38
C ARG A 455 -4.07 11.56 14.14
N SER A 456 -4.44 10.53 14.89
CA SER A 456 -3.50 9.67 15.64
C SER A 456 -2.56 8.89 14.69
N ALA A 457 -3.11 8.30 13.61
CA ALA A 457 -2.30 7.60 12.61
C ALA A 457 -1.36 8.55 11.85
N GLN A 458 -1.87 9.70 11.40
CA GLN A 458 -1.06 10.72 10.72
C GLN A 458 0.09 11.23 11.59
N LYS A 459 -0.14 11.42 12.90
CA LYS A 459 0.92 11.82 13.85
C LYS A 459 2.04 10.79 13.97
N ARG A 460 1.75 9.50 13.72
CA ARG A 460 2.76 8.42 13.66
C ARG A 460 3.45 8.31 12.29
N GLY A 461 3.05 9.10 11.30
CA GLY A 461 3.54 9.01 9.92
C GLY A 461 2.85 7.94 9.07
N ALA A 462 1.82 7.27 9.60
CA ALA A 462 1.09 6.23 8.88
C ALA A 462 0.12 6.84 7.84
N ALA A 463 -0.08 6.13 6.74
CA ALA A 463 -1.12 6.45 5.77
C ALA A 463 -2.50 6.27 6.40
N THR A 464 -3.47 7.05 5.93
CA THR A 464 -4.86 6.94 6.39
C THR A 464 -5.80 6.87 5.20
N LEU A 465 -6.72 5.92 5.24
CA LEU A 465 -7.84 5.83 4.31
C LEU A 465 -9.15 5.84 5.11
N LEU A 466 -9.76 7.01 5.26
CA LEU A 466 -11.12 7.17 5.77
C LEU A 466 -12.12 7.15 4.60
N LEU A 467 -12.95 6.12 4.57
CA LEU A 467 -13.98 5.92 3.55
C LEU A 467 -15.37 6.08 4.17
N ASP A 468 -16.10 7.12 3.75
CA ASP A 468 -17.53 7.27 4.04
C ASP A 468 -18.31 6.36 3.09
N SER A 469 -18.91 5.29 3.62
CA SER A 469 -19.58 4.24 2.84
C SER A 469 -20.67 4.81 1.92
N ARG A 470 -21.32 5.91 2.30
CA ARG A 470 -22.37 6.56 1.48
C ARG A 470 -21.86 7.00 0.11
N ARG A 471 -20.57 7.36 0.00
CA ARG A 471 -19.96 7.85 -1.25
C ARG A 471 -19.69 6.73 -2.25
N VAL A 472 -19.65 5.50 -1.77
CA VAL A 472 -19.40 4.30 -2.57
C VAL A 472 -20.62 3.39 -2.66
N GLY A 473 -21.79 3.83 -2.19
CA GLY A 473 -23.01 3.01 -2.14
C GLY A 473 -23.57 2.55 -3.49
N GLN A 474 -23.14 3.20 -4.59
CA GLN A 474 -23.53 2.83 -5.96
C GLN A 474 -22.57 1.81 -6.60
N ILE A 475 -21.45 1.51 -5.95
CA ILE A 475 -20.40 0.64 -6.50
C ILE A 475 -20.85 -0.81 -6.48
N GLN A 476 -20.79 -1.45 -7.64
CA GLN A 476 -21.30 -2.81 -7.86
C GLN A 476 -20.21 -3.88 -7.82
N ASN A 477 -18.94 -3.51 -8.02
CA ASN A 477 -17.82 -4.43 -8.08
C ASN A 477 -16.48 -3.73 -7.76
N GLU A 478 -15.42 -4.53 -7.60
CA GLU A 478 -14.06 -4.06 -7.30
C GLU A 478 -13.52 -3.10 -8.37
N ALA A 479 -13.79 -3.35 -9.65
CA ALA A 479 -13.28 -2.50 -10.73
C ALA A 479 -13.81 -1.06 -10.66
N GLN A 480 -15.09 -0.89 -10.29
CA GLN A 480 -15.68 0.43 -10.03
C GLN A 480 -15.12 1.08 -8.75
N LEU A 481 -14.81 0.28 -7.73
CA LEU A 481 -14.10 0.78 -6.56
C LEU A 481 -12.72 1.29 -6.95
N ARG A 482 -11.95 0.54 -7.72
CA ARG A 482 -10.65 0.95 -8.24
C ARG A 482 -10.72 2.25 -9.05
N GLU A 483 -11.71 2.38 -9.95
CA GLU A 483 -11.95 3.61 -10.71
C GLU A 483 -12.26 4.80 -9.80
N TYR A 484 -13.07 4.60 -8.74
CA TYR A 484 -13.37 5.65 -7.76
C TYR A 484 -12.12 6.21 -7.07
N PHE A 485 -11.10 5.37 -6.86
CA PHE A 485 -9.83 5.77 -6.28
C PHE A 485 -8.78 6.28 -7.28
N ASP A 486 -9.07 6.18 -8.59
CA ASP A 486 -8.13 6.51 -9.67
C ASP A 486 -6.85 5.65 -9.61
N PHE A 487 -7.03 4.35 -9.35
CA PHE A 487 -5.95 3.36 -9.38
C PHE A 487 -6.02 2.50 -10.63
N ARG A 488 -4.88 1.93 -11.02
CA ARG A 488 -4.77 0.98 -12.12
C ARG A 488 -4.78 -0.47 -11.61
N GLY A 489 -4.26 -0.72 -10.41
CA GLY A 489 -4.26 -2.00 -9.70
C GLY A 489 -5.37 -2.12 -8.65
N PRO A 490 -5.59 -3.32 -8.09
CA PRO A 490 -6.59 -3.52 -7.04
C PRO A 490 -6.29 -2.70 -5.79
N ILE A 491 -7.32 -2.12 -5.16
CA ILE A 491 -7.16 -1.31 -3.94
C ILE A 491 -6.54 -2.11 -2.80
N LEU A 492 -6.85 -3.40 -2.72
CA LEU A 492 -6.28 -4.29 -1.71
C LEU A 492 -4.74 -4.32 -1.79
N SER A 493 -4.19 -4.37 -3.01
CA SER A 493 -2.73 -4.31 -3.24
C SER A 493 -2.16 -2.95 -2.85
N ALA A 494 -2.87 -1.86 -3.14
CA ALA A 494 -2.46 -0.52 -2.73
C ALA A 494 -2.37 -0.38 -1.20
N ILE A 495 -3.37 -0.90 -0.47
CA ILE A 495 -3.39 -0.91 1.00
C ILE A 495 -2.24 -1.75 1.57
N GLU A 496 -1.99 -2.93 0.99
CA GLU A 496 -0.87 -3.78 1.41
C GLU A 496 0.48 -3.09 1.23
N LYS A 497 0.74 -2.54 0.03
CA LYS A 497 1.98 -1.85 -0.32
C LYS A 497 2.29 -0.72 0.66
N ILE A 498 1.32 0.16 0.91
CA ILE A 498 1.53 1.31 1.80
C ILE A 498 1.54 0.93 3.28
N GLY A 499 0.78 -0.12 3.65
CA GLY A 499 0.78 -0.73 4.97
C GLY A 499 2.15 -1.24 5.38
N ARG A 500 2.82 -2.01 4.52
CA ARG A 500 4.18 -2.50 4.77
C ARG A 500 5.22 -1.37 4.80
N HIS A 501 5.04 -0.32 3.99
CA HIS A 501 6.03 0.75 3.86
C HIS A 501 6.08 1.70 5.06
N LYS A 502 4.92 2.23 5.49
CA LYS A 502 4.86 3.23 6.57
C LYS A 502 3.70 3.03 7.55
N GLY A 503 2.99 1.91 7.44
CA GLY A 503 1.73 1.67 8.13
C GLY A 503 0.54 2.31 7.43
N CYS A 504 -0.63 1.69 7.55
CA CYS A 504 -1.88 2.18 6.99
C CYS A 504 -3.04 1.96 7.96
N ARG A 505 -3.87 2.98 8.16
CA ARG A 505 -5.12 2.85 8.92
C ARG A 505 -6.32 2.99 7.97
N LEU A 506 -7.05 1.89 7.78
CA LEU A 506 -8.31 1.82 7.04
C LEU A 506 -9.47 2.07 8.01
N ILE A 507 -10.30 3.07 7.71
CA ILE A 507 -11.48 3.40 8.50
C ILE A 507 -12.68 3.44 7.55
N ILE A 508 -13.61 2.51 7.73
CA ILE A 508 -14.87 2.47 6.99
C ILE A 508 -15.95 3.05 7.88
N ASP A 509 -16.43 4.25 7.58
CA ASP A 509 -17.48 4.92 8.35
C ASP A 509 -18.87 4.72 7.71
N GLN A 510 -19.89 4.67 8.55
CA GLN A 510 -21.31 4.58 8.18
C GLN A 510 -21.68 3.37 7.32
N LEU A 511 -21.16 2.19 7.65
CA LEU A 511 -21.45 0.96 6.90
C LEU A 511 -22.97 0.65 6.86
N ASP A 512 -23.71 1.05 7.90
CA ASP A 512 -25.17 0.94 8.00
C ASP A 512 -25.92 1.57 6.81
N ASN A 513 -25.36 2.61 6.20
CA ASN A 513 -26.02 3.33 5.11
C ASN A 513 -25.99 2.60 3.76
N VAL A 514 -25.16 1.58 3.59
CA VAL A 514 -25.06 0.82 2.33
C VAL A 514 -25.58 -0.60 2.46
N VAL A 515 -26.18 -0.95 3.62
CA VAL A 515 -26.72 -2.28 3.88
C VAL A 515 -27.76 -2.65 2.83
N GLY A 516 -27.59 -3.83 2.22
CA GLY A 516 -28.43 -4.30 1.12
C GLY A 516 -27.95 -3.93 -0.28
N SER A 517 -26.95 -3.04 -0.41
CA SER A 517 -26.27 -2.81 -1.68
C SER A 517 -25.07 -3.76 -1.86
N PRO A 518 -24.64 -4.03 -3.11
CA PRO A 518 -23.41 -4.79 -3.36
C PRO A 518 -22.16 -4.15 -2.74
N SER A 519 -22.16 -2.83 -2.58
CA SER A 519 -21.04 -2.08 -1.99
C SER A 519 -20.79 -2.49 -0.53
N ALA A 520 -21.82 -2.81 0.25
CA ALA A 520 -21.63 -3.27 1.63
C ALA A 520 -20.77 -4.53 1.71
N MET A 521 -21.02 -5.50 0.83
CA MET A 521 -20.23 -6.74 0.79
C MET A 521 -18.79 -6.47 0.37
N ILE A 522 -18.58 -5.63 -0.65
CA ILE A 522 -17.24 -5.25 -1.13
C ILE A 522 -16.43 -4.59 -0.01
N LEU A 523 -17.04 -3.68 0.76
CA LEU A 523 -16.37 -3.00 1.87
C LEU A 523 -16.04 -3.93 3.03
N VAL A 524 -16.95 -4.87 3.35
CA VAL A 524 -16.70 -5.89 4.38
C VAL A 524 -15.57 -6.84 3.96
N ASP A 525 -15.58 -7.28 2.70
CA ASP A 525 -14.54 -8.17 2.17
C ASP A 525 -13.19 -7.47 2.14
N LEU A 526 -13.15 -6.22 1.67
CA LEU A 526 -11.96 -5.38 1.73
C LEU A 526 -11.42 -5.25 3.16
N ALA A 527 -12.29 -4.96 4.14
CA ALA A 527 -11.89 -4.83 5.54
C ALA A 527 -11.29 -6.14 6.09
N ILE A 528 -11.91 -7.30 5.79
CA ILE A 528 -11.45 -8.61 6.23
C ILE A 528 -10.11 -8.96 5.59
N ASP A 529 -9.97 -8.78 4.28
CA ASP A 529 -8.74 -9.11 3.57
C ASP A 529 -7.57 -8.22 4.02
N CYS A 530 -7.82 -6.94 4.31
CA CYS A 530 -6.83 -6.03 4.88
C CYS A 530 -6.28 -6.48 6.23
N CYS A 531 -7.01 -7.27 7.02
CA CYS A 531 -6.55 -7.76 8.32
C CYS A 531 -5.38 -8.75 8.22
N ARG A 532 -5.12 -9.30 7.02
CA ARG A 532 -4.02 -10.23 6.78
C ARG A 532 -2.68 -9.51 6.59
N PHE A 533 -2.70 -8.20 6.34
CA PHE A 533 -1.50 -7.45 6.00
C PHE A 533 -0.80 -6.89 7.22
N GLU A 534 0.52 -7.06 7.26
CA GLU A 534 1.35 -6.44 8.29
C GLU A 534 1.36 -4.92 8.12
N GLY A 535 1.27 -4.20 9.23
CA GLY A 535 1.24 -2.73 9.23
C GLY A 535 -0.12 -2.11 8.89
N VAL A 536 -1.18 -2.90 8.71
CA VAL A 536 -2.54 -2.41 8.43
C VAL A 536 -3.44 -2.51 9.66
N GLU A 537 -4.03 -1.38 10.06
CA GLU A 537 -5.01 -1.28 11.16
C GLU A 537 -6.40 -0.99 10.57
N VAL A 538 -7.42 -1.77 10.95
CA VAL A 538 -8.77 -1.68 10.37
C VAL A 538 -9.83 -1.34 11.42
N VAL A 539 -10.62 -0.30 11.16
CA VAL A 539 -11.87 -0.01 11.91
C VAL A 539 -13.05 0.06 10.96
N VAL A 540 -14.13 -0.65 11.31
CA VAL A 540 -15.43 -0.50 10.67
C VAL A 540 -16.40 0.14 11.66
N ILE A 541 -17.11 1.17 11.23
CA ILE A 541 -18.04 1.93 12.06
C ILE A 541 -19.44 1.78 11.48
N SER A 542 -20.39 1.41 12.35
CA SER A 542 -21.78 1.17 11.97
C SER A 542 -22.74 1.52 13.10
N ARG A 543 -24.05 1.48 12.83
CA ARG A 543 -25.10 1.55 13.85
C ARG A 543 -25.18 0.27 14.67
N LYS A 544 -25.93 0.36 15.76
CA LYS A 544 -26.20 -0.76 16.65
C LYS A 544 -27.31 -1.62 16.04
N ARG A 545 -27.01 -2.92 15.87
CA ARG A 545 -27.84 -4.01 15.31
C ARG A 545 -29.35 -3.74 15.26
N GLU A 546 -29.84 -3.39 14.09
CA GLU A 546 -31.22 -3.68 13.67
C GLU A 546 -31.25 -4.84 12.65
N THR A 547 -32.39 -5.54 12.49
CA THR A 547 -32.51 -6.88 11.85
C THR A 547 -31.90 -7.07 10.46
N HIS A 548 -31.59 -6.02 9.68
CA HIS A 548 -30.90 -6.11 8.39
C HIS A 548 -29.37 -5.91 8.47
N GLU A 549 -28.88 -5.23 9.51
CA GLU A 549 -27.44 -4.95 9.71
C GLU A 549 -26.69 -6.16 10.30
N GLU A 550 -27.44 -7.04 10.99
CA GLU A 550 -26.90 -8.13 11.80
C GLU A 550 -26.03 -9.10 10.98
N ARG A 551 -26.45 -9.46 9.76
CA ARG A 551 -25.71 -10.41 8.93
C ARG A 551 -24.35 -9.89 8.46
N LEU A 552 -24.23 -8.60 8.19
CA LEU A 552 -22.96 -7.98 7.76
C LEU A 552 -21.98 -7.86 8.92
N LEU A 553 -22.47 -7.42 10.09
CA LEU A 553 -21.66 -7.32 11.30
C LEU A 553 -21.23 -8.70 11.81
N GLU A 554 -22.10 -9.72 11.69
CA GLU A 554 -21.77 -11.11 12.00
C GLU A 554 -20.55 -11.59 11.22
N LYS A 555 -20.47 -11.29 9.91
CA LYS A 555 -19.34 -11.67 9.07
C LYS A 555 -18.02 -11.08 9.60
N LEU A 556 -18.02 -9.80 9.99
CA LEU A 556 -16.84 -9.16 10.59
C LEU A 556 -16.47 -9.79 11.94
N THR A 557 -17.44 -10.03 12.83
CA THR A 557 -17.15 -10.68 14.13
C THR A 557 -16.65 -12.12 14.00
N GLN A 558 -17.09 -12.86 12.98
CA GLN A 558 -16.58 -14.19 12.65
C GLN A 558 -15.14 -14.16 12.10
N SER A 559 -14.71 -13.01 11.58
CA SER A 559 -13.34 -12.73 11.11
C SER A 559 -12.48 -12.01 12.16
N GLU A 560 -12.68 -12.36 13.45
CA GLU A 560 -11.86 -11.89 14.59
C GLU A 560 -11.96 -10.39 14.96
N PHE A 561 -12.87 -9.63 14.34
CA PHE A 561 -13.07 -8.24 14.74
C PHE A 561 -13.62 -8.13 16.17
N VAL A 562 -13.04 -7.22 16.95
CA VAL A 562 -13.51 -6.88 18.29
C VAL A 562 -14.61 -5.83 18.20
N GLU A 563 -15.81 -6.16 18.65
CA GLU A 563 -16.91 -5.20 18.72
C GLU A 563 -16.79 -4.31 19.97
N LEU A 564 -16.72 -2.99 19.76
CA LEU A 564 -16.76 -1.96 20.80
C LEU A 564 -18.01 -1.09 20.60
N THR A 565 -18.65 -0.70 21.70
CA THR A 565 -19.83 0.17 21.66
C THR A 565 -19.47 1.61 22.06
N SER A 566 -19.88 2.57 21.23
CA SER A 566 -19.89 4.00 21.51
C SER A 566 -21.13 4.38 22.30
N HIS A 567 -20.92 5.00 23.46
CA HIS A 567 -21.99 5.35 24.39
C HIS A 567 -22.34 6.85 24.37
N PRO A 568 -23.56 7.24 24.80
CA PRO A 568 -23.86 8.64 25.09
C PRO A 568 -22.88 9.24 26.11
N LEU A 569 -22.68 10.56 26.08
CA LEU A 569 -21.85 11.24 27.08
C LEU A 569 -22.38 11.00 28.50
N SER A 570 -21.47 10.98 29.48
CA SER A 570 -21.83 10.95 30.90
C SER A 570 -22.44 12.28 31.32
N GLU A 571 -23.36 12.27 32.29
CA GLU A 571 -23.99 13.51 32.78
C GLU A 571 -22.96 14.50 33.32
N PHE A 572 -21.91 13.99 33.97
CA PHE A 572 -20.79 14.80 34.43
C PHE A 572 -20.08 15.51 33.25
N GLY A 573 -19.70 14.75 32.21
CA GLY A 573 -19.03 15.32 31.04
C GLY A 573 -19.90 16.35 30.30
N VAL A 574 -21.22 16.11 30.22
CA VAL A 574 -22.16 17.09 29.66
C VAL A 574 -22.18 18.38 30.49
N ARG A 575 -22.26 18.29 31.82
CA ARG A 575 -22.23 19.48 32.68
C ARG A 575 -20.94 20.28 32.53
N GLU A 576 -19.79 19.62 32.42
CA GLU A 576 -18.52 20.30 32.17
C GLU A 576 -18.50 21.02 30.82
N ILE A 577 -19.01 20.38 29.76
CA ILE A 577 -19.11 20.98 28.43
C ILE A 577 -20.07 22.18 28.44
N LEU A 578 -21.24 22.03 29.05
CA LEU A 578 -22.23 23.10 29.17
C LEU A 578 -21.66 24.31 29.96
N GLY A 579 -20.91 24.07 31.04
CA GLY A 579 -20.21 25.12 31.78
C GLY A 579 -19.17 25.85 30.91
N LYS A 580 -18.38 25.13 30.11
CA LYS A 580 -17.39 25.73 29.20
C LYS A 580 -18.01 26.66 28.16
N ILE A 581 -19.23 26.38 27.71
CA ILE A 581 -19.96 27.25 26.77
C ILE A 581 -20.82 28.32 27.48
N GLY A 582 -20.64 28.51 28.80
CA GLY A 582 -21.30 29.55 29.58
C GLY A 582 -22.72 29.21 30.05
N ILE A 583 -23.01 27.94 30.31
CA ILE A 583 -24.25 27.45 30.93
C ILE A 583 -23.89 26.76 32.24
N ASP A 584 -23.76 27.54 33.32
CA ASP A 584 -23.21 27.07 34.61
C ASP A 584 -24.20 26.22 35.43
N GLU A 585 -25.51 26.49 35.32
CA GLU A 585 -26.57 25.80 36.07
C GLU A 585 -27.58 25.10 35.14
N PRO A 586 -27.18 24.06 34.38
CA PRO A 586 -28.08 23.39 33.46
C PRO A 586 -29.11 22.51 34.20
N SER A 587 -30.36 22.53 33.74
CA SER A 587 -31.42 21.64 34.23
C SER A 587 -31.10 20.17 33.93
N ASN A 588 -31.71 19.25 34.67
CA ASN A 588 -31.50 17.81 34.46
C ASN A 588 -31.97 17.38 33.06
N GLU A 589 -33.02 18.00 32.55
CA GLU A 589 -33.56 17.79 31.22
C GLU A 589 -32.55 18.24 30.14
N LEU A 590 -31.94 19.41 30.30
CA LEU A 590 -30.93 19.91 29.37
C LEU A 590 -29.68 19.01 29.37
N VAL A 591 -29.25 18.55 30.56
CA VAL A 591 -28.16 17.58 30.69
C VAL A 591 -28.52 16.28 29.99
N ALA A 592 -29.75 15.76 30.16
CA ALA A 592 -30.22 14.56 29.49
C ALA A 592 -30.21 14.72 27.95
N LEU A 593 -30.61 15.88 27.43
CA LEU A 593 -30.53 16.20 26.00
C LEU A 593 -29.09 16.23 25.50
N GLY A 594 -28.20 16.90 26.24
CA GLY A 594 -26.78 17.05 25.91
C GLY A 594 -25.97 15.75 25.95
N ARG A 595 -26.54 14.64 26.46
CA ARG A 595 -25.91 13.31 26.38
C ARG A 595 -25.74 12.83 24.95
N ASN A 596 -26.56 13.33 24.04
CA ASN A 596 -26.40 13.15 22.59
C ASN A 596 -25.59 14.31 22.02
N LEU A 597 -24.50 14.02 21.31
CA LEU A 597 -23.59 15.04 20.79
C LEU A 597 -24.24 15.96 19.76
N LEU A 598 -25.20 15.46 18.98
CA LEU A 598 -25.94 16.30 18.03
C LEU A 598 -26.77 17.35 18.78
N ASN A 599 -27.46 16.96 19.84
CA ASN A 599 -28.20 17.91 20.66
C ASN A 599 -27.28 18.91 21.35
N LEU A 600 -26.09 18.47 21.78
CA LEU A 600 -25.08 19.34 22.37
C LEU A 600 -24.53 20.37 21.38
N ASP A 601 -24.30 19.99 20.11
CA ASP A 601 -23.98 20.92 19.02
C ASP A 601 -25.08 21.96 18.83
N LEU A 602 -26.35 21.54 18.80
CA LEU A 602 -27.48 22.46 18.69
C LEU A 602 -27.57 23.44 19.87
N ILE A 603 -27.35 22.96 21.10
CA ILE A 603 -27.31 23.81 22.30
C ILE A 603 -26.19 24.86 22.18
N GLY A 604 -24.99 24.45 21.75
CA GLY A 604 -23.87 25.36 21.49
C GLY A 604 -24.22 26.44 20.48
N LYS A 605 -24.85 26.08 19.35
CA LYS A 605 -25.30 27.05 18.34
C LYS A 605 -26.34 28.02 18.88
N VAL A 606 -27.32 27.54 19.65
CA VAL A 606 -28.33 28.41 20.27
C VAL A 606 -27.65 29.40 21.21
N LYS A 607 -26.68 28.94 22.02
CA LYS A 607 -25.95 29.78 22.99
C LYS A 607 -25.08 30.84 22.30
N GLU A 608 -24.39 30.48 21.23
CA GLU A 608 -23.56 31.40 20.45
C GLU A 608 -24.39 32.54 19.84
N GLN A 609 -25.60 32.22 19.35
CA GLN A 609 -26.48 33.19 18.71
C GLN A 609 -27.35 33.97 19.70
N GLN A 610 -27.72 33.36 20.82
CA GLN A 610 -28.54 33.94 21.87
C GLN A 610 -27.88 33.72 23.23
N ALA A 611 -26.89 34.57 23.54
CA ALA A 611 -26.07 34.44 24.75
C ALA A 611 -26.91 34.39 26.05
N ASP A 612 -28.02 35.13 26.10
CA ASP A 612 -28.88 35.27 27.29
C ASP A 612 -30.12 34.33 27.28
N PHE A 613 -30.18 33.36 26.37
CA PHE A 613 -31.33 32.46 26.27
C PHE A 613 -31.48 31.59 27.54
N ASN A 614 -32.71 31.51 28.07
CA ASN A 614 -33.00 30.65 29.22
C ASN A 614 -33.23 29.18 28.80
N PHE A 615 -32.17 28.39 28.86
CA PHE A 615 -32.19 26.96 28.52
C PHE A 615 -33.05 26.09 29.43
N SER A 616 -33.49 26.57 30.60
CA SER A 616 -34.41 25.82 31.48
C SER A 616 -35.78 25.58 30.84
N THR A 617 -36.08 26.29 29.75
CA THR A 617 -37.34 26.15 28.99
C THR A 617 -37.32 24.95 28.03
N LEU A 618 -36.15 24.39 27.74
CA LEU A 618 -35.97 23.26 26.81
C LEU A 618 -36.13 21.93 27.54
N MET A 619 -37.38 21.49 27.71
CA MET A 619 -37.73 20.29 28.49
C MET A 619 -37.54 18.97 27.76
N ASP A 620 -37.50 18.99 26.42
CA ASP A 620 -37.28 17.79 25.62
C ASP A 620 -36.68 18.12 24.24
N GLU A 621 -36.44 17.06 23.48
CA GLU A 621 -35.77 17.12 22.20
C GLU A 621 -36.57 17.91 21.15
N VAL A 622 -37.90 17.83 21.15
CA VAL A 622 -38.72 18.61 20.20
C VAL A 622 -38.60 20.10 20.50
N ALA A 623 -38.56 20.50 21.78
CA ALA A 623 -38.37 21.92 22.16
C ALA A 623 -37.03 22.47 21.67
N LEU A 624 -35.94 21.74 21.88
CA LEU A 624 -34.60 22.15 21.46
C LEU A 624 -34.56 22.38 19.94
N TRP A 625 -35.11 21.44 19.18
CA TRP A 625 -35.05 21.47 17.73
C TRP A 625 -35.97 22.54 17.10
N GLU A 626 -37.18 22.73 17.63
CA GLU A 626 -38.05 23.86 17.23
C GLU A 626 -37.41 25.21 17.55
N HIS A 627 -36.76 25.33 18.72
CA HIS A 627 -36.08 26.56 19.09
C HIS A 627 -34.86 26.82 18.20
N TYR A 628 -34.09 25.79 17.86
CA TYR A 628 -33.00 25.91 16.89
C TYR A 628 -33.49 26.42 15.52
N LEU A 629 -34.62 25.90 15.02
CA LEU A 629 -35.24 26.42 13.78
C LEU A 629 -35.78 27.86 13.93
N LYS A 630 -36.10 28.30 15.15
CA LYS A 630 -36.45 29.70 15.42
C LYS A 630 -35.21 30.59 15.38
N VAL A 631 -34.10 30.17 15.99
CA VAL A 631 -32.81 30.89 15.93
C VAL A 631 -32.37 31.09 14.48
N LEU A 632 -32.44 30.05 13.65
CA LEU A 632 -32.11 30.14 12.23
C LEU A 632 -33.01 31.15 11.47
N ARG A 633 -34.30 31.25 11.83
CA ARG A 633 -35.22 32.23 11.23
C ARG A 633 -34.87 33.65 11.64
N GLU A 634 -34.62 33.89 12.93
CA GLU A 634 -34.30 35.21 13.47
C GLU A 634 -32.98 35.77 12.93
N GLN A 635 -32.00 34.90 12.64
CA GLN A 635 -30.76 35.30 11.97
C GLN A 635 -30.97 35.93 10.58
N GLU A 636 -31.98 35.51 9.83
CA GLU A 636 -32.26 36.08 8.49
C GLU A 636 -33.10 37.36 8.57
N GLU A 637 -33.98 37.48 9.56
CA GLU A 637 -34.83 38.67 9.76
C GLU A 637 -34.01 39.93 10.06
N ILE A 638 -32.79 39.78 10.58
CA ILE A 638 -31.85 40.88 10.84
C ILE A 638 -31.15 41.38 9.55
N GLY A 639 -31.17 40.58 8.47
CA GLY A 639 -30.41 40.85 7.23
C GLY A 639 -31.25 41.24 6.00
N ASP A 640 -32.42 40.65 5.79
CA ASP A 640 -33.32 40.96 4.66
C ASP A 640 -34.75 40.49 5.00
N GLY A 641 -35.70 41.43 5.09
CA GLY A 641 -37.17 41.32 5.30
C GLY A 641 -37.88 39.96 5.49
N LEU A 642 -38.93 39.97 6.34
CA LEU A 642 -39.84 38.86 6.74
C LEU A 642 -40.28 37.85 5.65
N ASP A 643 -40.23 38.18 4.36
CA ASP A 643 -40.63 37.28 3.25
C ASP A 643 -39.57 36.20 2.93
N LYS A 644 -38.28 36.45 3.23
CA LYS A 644 -37.19 35.50 2.92
C LYS A 644 -37.03 34.37 3.95
N SER A 645 -37.32 34.62 5.23
CA SER A 645 -37.20 33.58 6.28
C SER A 645 -38.22 32.44 6.08
N GLY A 646 -39.41 32.76 5.58
CA GLY A 646 -40.42 31.78 5.19
C GLY A 646 -40.00 30.91 4.00
N GLN A 647 -39.28 31.48 3.03
CA GLN A 647 -38.79 30.77 1.85
C GLN A 647 -37.69 29.76 2.20
N ILE A 648 -36.76 30.11 3.10
CA ILE A 648 -35.70 29.20 3.54
C ILE A 648 -36.27 27.99 4.30
N ILE A 649 -37.27 28.20 5.15
CA ILE A 649 -37.94 27.10 5.85
C ILE A 649 -38.75 26.23 4.89
N ALA A 650 -39.42 26.83 3.90
CA ALA A 650 -40.11 26.05 2.88
C ALA A 650 -39.12 25.19 2.07
N GLU A 651 -37.97 25.75 1.72
CA GLU A 651 -36.93 25.07 0.96
C GLU A 651 -36.29 23.93 1.77
N VAL A 652 -35.94 24.14 3.04
CA VAL A 652 -35.36 23.06 3.87
C VAL A 652 -36.35 21.91 4.07
N MET A 653 -37.65 22.19 4.16
CA MET A 653 -38.69 21.15 4.25
C MET A 653 -38.86 20.40 2.94
N LYS A 654 -38.79 21.10 1.81
CA LYS A 654 -38.80 20.48 0.48
C LYS A 654 -37.62 19.54 0.33
N LEU A 655 -36.39 19.99 0.61
CA LEU A 655 -35.20 19.14 0.54
C LEU A 655 -35.27 17.94 1.49
N ALA A 656 -35.86 18.10 2.69
CA ALA A 656 -36.06 16.99 3.62
C ALA A 656 -36.97 15.90 3.05
N ARG A 657 -38.06 16.30 2.37
CA ARG A 657 -38.95 15.38 1.64
C ARG A 657 -38.24 14.73 0.47
N ASP A 658 -37.63 15.52 -0.40
CA ASP A 658 -36.96 15.02 -1.60
C ASP A 658 -35.90 13.98 -1.23
N GLY A 659 -35.09 14.26 -0.20
CA GLY A 659 -34.08 13.32 0.27
C GLY A 659 -34.65 12.02 0.87
N LEU A 660 -35.81 12.04 1.55
CA LEU A 660 -36.40 10.80 2.09
C LEU A 660 -37.20 10.00 1.05
N SER A 661 -37.58 10.64 -0.06
CA SER A 661 -38.27 9.99 -1.18
C SER A 661 -37.32 9.29 -2.16
N GLY A 662 -36.03 9.65 -2.15
CA GLY A 662 -35.01 9.08 -3.04
C GLY A 662 -34.16 7.99 -2.38
N ASP A 663 -33.46 7.21 -3.21
CA ASP A 663 -32.50 6.22 -2.74
C ASP A 663 -31.33 6.92 -2.00
N ASN A 664 -31.00 6.43 -0.81
CA ASN A 664 -29.79 6.80 -0.05
C ASN A 664 -29.77 8.21 0.58
N ARG A 665 -30.93 8.82 0.86
CA ARG A 665 -31.04 10.10 1.61
C ARG A 665 -30.33 11.31 0.96
N THR A 666 -30.20 11.32 -0.36
CA THR A 666 -29.55 12.39 -1.13
C THR A 666 -30.51 13.14 -2.03
N PHE A 667 -30.15 14.36 -2.43
CA PHE A 667 -30.91 15.20 -3.37
C PHE A 667 -29.97 16.08 -4.19
N LEU A 668 -30.44 16.53 -5.35
CA LEU A 668 -29.71 17.44 -6.23
C LEU A 668 -30.16 18.88 -5.96
N LEU A 669 -29.20 19.81 -5.94
CA LEU A 669 -29.51 21.25 -5.89
C LEU A 669 -29.65 21.86 -7.29
N ASP A 670 -30.29 23.03 -7.32
CA ASP A 670 -30.37 23.84 -8.53
C ASP A 670 -28.97 24.26 -9.01
N ASN A 671 -28.82 24.52 -10.32
CA ASN A 671 -27.56 24.96 -10.88
C ASN A 671 -27.72 26.31 -11.63
N PRO A 672 -27.20 27.42 -11.07
CA PRO A 672 -26.53 27.55 -9.77
C PRO A 672 -27.49 27.40 -8.56
N PRO A 673 -27.00 27.06 -7.35
CA PRO A 673 -27.86 26.90 -6.17
C PRO A 673 -28.58 28.20 -5.82
N SER A 674 -29.84 28.09 -5.38
CA SER A 674 -30.66 29.22 -4.97
C SER A 674 -30.00 29.98 -3.79
N PRO A 675 -30.35 31.26 -3.55
CA PRO A 675 -29.90 31.98 -2.35
C PRO A 675 -30.18 31.21 -1.06
N GLU A 676 -31.35 30.59 -0.95
CA GLU A 676 -31.79 29.80 0.21
C GLU A 676 -30.94 28.54 0.36
N GLN A 677 -30.69 27.81 -0.73
CA GLN A 677 -29.82 26.64 -0.72
C GLN A 677 -28.38 26.99 -0.30
N ARG A 678 -27.84 28.12 -0.79
CA ARG A 678 -26.52 28.61 -0.36
C ARG A 678 -26.48 28.96 1.14
N ARG A 679 -27.57 29.50 1.68
CA ARG A 679 -27.70 29.74 3.14
C ARG A 679 -27.72 28.43 3.92
N LEU A 680 -28.48 27.42 3.48
CA LEU A 680 -28.53 26.11 4.13
C LEU A 680 -27.16 25.41 4.13
N ILE A 681 -26.35 25.58 3.08
CA ILE A 681 -24.95 25.13 3.03
C ILE A 681 -24.09 25.92 4.03
N SER A 682 -24.22 27.25 4.06
CA SER A 682 -23.45 28.14 4.96
C SER A 682 -23.72 27.85 6.44
N TRP A 683 -24.98 27.64 6.81
CA TRP A 683 -25.38 27.20 8.15
C TRP A 683 -25.03 25.75 8.44
N GLY A 684 -24.64 25.01 7.40
CA GLY A 684 -24.23 23.63 7.52
C GLY A 684 -25.38 22.71 7.93
N ILE A 685 -26.60 23.02 7.50
CA ILE A 685 -27.78 22.15 7.61
C ILE A 685 -27.69 21.05 6.55
N ILE A 686 -27.25 21.42 5.35
CA ILE A 686 -26.96 20.51 4.25
C ILE A 686 -25.48 20.57 3.90
N VAL A 687 -24.96 19.47 3.39
CA VAL A 687 -23.58 19.34 2.91
C VAL A 687 -23.63 18.76 1.51
N CYS A 688 -22.80 19.30 0.63
CA CYS A 688 -22.77 18.97 -0.79
C CYS A 688 -21.40 18.46 -1.20
N ASP A 689 -21.38 17.35 -1.93
CA ASP A 689 -20.24 16.87 -2.71
C ASP A 689 -20.58 17.06 -4.18
N GLU A 690 -19.92 18.01 -4.83
CA GLU A 690 -20.28 18.52 -6.15
C GLU A 690 -21.74 19.00 -6.23
N ARG A 691 -22.64 18.21 -6.83
CA ARG A 691 -24.08 18.51 -6.95
C ARG A 691 -24.98 17.63 -6.07
N VAL A 692 -24.42 16.57 -5.50
CA VAL A 692 -25.17 15.63 -4.66
C VAL A 692 -25.08 16.11 -3.23
N CYS A 693 -26.22 16.49 -2.68
CA CYS A 693 -26.32 17.06 -1.35
C CYS A 693 -27.14 16.15 -0.44
N ARG A 694 -26.93 16.33 0.87
CA ARG A 694 -27.66 15.63 1.91
C ARG A 694 -27.74 16.48 3.17
N PHE A 695 -28.61 16.11 4.08
CA PHE A 695 -28.60 16.70 5.42
C PHE A 695 -27.32 16.30 6.16
N PHE A 696 -26.81 17.24 6.96
CA PHE A 696 -25.62 17.00 7.79
C PHE A 696 -25.81 15.80 8.72
N HIS A 697 -27.02 15.64 9.28
CA HIS A 697 -27.36 14.51 10.13
C HIS A 697 -28.76 13.97 9.78
N GLU A 698 -28.90 12.65 9.69
CA GLU A 698 -30.18 11.99 9.34
C GLU A 698 -31.32 12.33 10.30
N LYS A 699 -31.03 12.34 11.60
CA LYS A 699 -32.00 12.76 12.64
C LYS A 699 -32.59 14.16 12.40
N LEU A 700 -31.84 15.07 11.76
CA LEU A 700 -32.34 16.40 11.38
C LEU A 700 -33.30 16.34 10.20
N GLN A 701 -32.96 15.55 9.19
CA GLN A 701 -33.87 15.30 8.08
C GLN A 701 -35.18 14.67 8.55
N ASP A 702 -35.10 13.64 9.39
CA ASP A 702 -36.26 12.92 9.94
C ASP A 702 -37.16 13.88 10.74
N PHE A 703 -36.57 14.73 11.60
CA PHE A 703 -37.31 15.74 12.37
C PHE A 703 -37.99 16.77 11.47
N LEU A 704 -37.27 17.31 10.47
CA LEU A 704 -37.80 18.31 9.54
C LEU A 704 -38.99 17.75 8.77
N TYR A 705 -38.85 16.55 8.20
CA TYR A 705 -39.95 15.88 7.53
C TYR A 705 -41.14 15.64 8.47
N ALA A 706 -40.90 15.07 9.66
CA ALA A 706 -41.96 14.80 10.63
C ALA A 706 -42.70 16.07 11.05
N ARG A 707 -41.98 17.19 11.22
CA ARG A 707 -42.54 18.50 11.51
C ARG A 707 -43.44 19.00 10.38
N ASP A 708 -43.00 18.89 9.13
CA ASP A 708 -43.83 19.24 7.96
C ASP A 708 -45.07 18.34 7.85
N ALA A 709 -44.90 17.04 7.98
CA ALA A 709 -45.98 16.05 7.91
C ALA A 709 -47.03 16.29 9.00
N THR A 710 -46.61 16.53 10.25
CA THR A 710 -47.53 16.85 11.34
C THR A 710 -48.21 18.20 11.13
N GLN A 711 -47.55 19.23 10.59
CA GLN A 711 -48.19 20.51 10.24
C GLN A 711 -49.32 20.32 9.22
N ARG A 712 -49.14 19.40 8.26
CA ARG A 712 -50.16 18.97 7.28
C ARG A 712 -51.22 18.03 7.87
N ASN A 713 -51.14 17.69 9.16
CA ASN A 713 -51.95 16.68 9.86
C ASN A 713 -51.90 15.30 9.16
N ALA A 714 -50.74 14.94 8.59
CA ALA A 714 -50.54 13.64 7.97
C ALA A 714 -50.54 12.51 9.02
N MET A 715 -51.11 11.37 8.65
CA MET A 715 -51.20 10.17 9.47
C MET A 715 -50.33 9.05 8.88
N PRO A 716 -50.10 7.93 9.59
CA PRO A 716 -49.08 6.96 9.22
C PRO A 716 -49.18 6.40 7.80
N GLU A 717 -50.40 6.09 7.32
CA GLU A 717 -50.63 5.55 5.97
C GLU A 717 -50.12 6.51 4.89
N LYS A 718 -50.43 7.80 5.03
CA LYS A 718 -49.98 8.83 4.07
C LYS A 718 -48.46 9.00 4.06
N VAL A 719 -47.79 8.80 5.19
CA VAL A 719 -46.33 8.88 5.27
C VAL A 719 -45.68 7.66 4.62
N LEU A 720 -46.26 6.47 4.82
CA LEU A 720 -45.80 5.25 4.14
C LEU A 720 -45.92 5.33 2.61
N ASP A 721 -46.86 6.12 2.09
CA ASP A 721 -46.99 6.39 0.67
C ASP A 721 -45.99 7.45 0.15
N GLU A 722 -45.45 8.31 1.04
CA GLU A 722 -44.59 9.44 0.68
C GLU A 722 -43.08 9.14 0.77
N ILE A 723 -42.65 8.19 1.61
CA ILE A 723 -41.22 7.91 1.88
C ILE A 723 -40.91 6.40 1.96
N ASP A 724 -39.63 6.05 1.78
CA ASP A 724 -39.18 4.66 1.80
C ASP A 724 -39.43 3.96 3.15
N VAL A 725 -39.91 2.72 3.10
CA VAL A 725 -40.35 1.92 4.26
C VAL A 725 -39.26 1.75 5.33
N HIS A 726 -37.98 1.71 4.93
CA HIS A 726 -36.85 1.56 5.85
C HIS A 726 -36.54 2.87 6.59
N THR A 727 -36.94 4.02 6.06
CA THR A 727 -36.74 5.34 6.69
C THR A 727 -37.92 5.77 7.58
N THR A 728 -39.10 5.21 7.36
CA THR A 728 -40.36 5.61 8.00
C THR A 728 -40.36 5.47 9.51
N ARG A 729 -39.66 4.49 10.08
CA ARG A 729 -39.69 4.21 11.52
C ARG A 729 -39.25 5.42 12.37
N ASN A 730 -38.13 6.04 12.03
CA ASN A 730 -37.58 7.16 12.79
C ASN A 730 -38.45 8.42 12.64
N VAL A 731 -39.00 8.63 11.45
CA VAL A 731 -39.97 9.69 11.17
C VAL A 731 -41.22 9.54 12.04
N MET A 732 -41.77 8.31 12.16
CA MET A 732 -42.95 8.05 12.99
C MET A 732 -42.71 8.35 14.47
N LEU A 733 -41.53 8.00 15.01
CA LEU A 733 -41.16 8.33 16.39
C LEU A 733 -41.11 9.86 16.62
N TRP A 734 -40.64 10.61 15.62
CA TRP A 734 -40.67 12.07 15.70
C TRP A 734 -42.08 12.64 15.62
N MET A 735 -42.91 12.12 14.71
CA MET A 735 -44.31 12.54 14.58
C MET A 735 -45.10 12.28 15.86
N GLU A 736 -44.89 11.12 16.50
CA GLU A 736 -45.48 10.80 17.80
C GLU A 736 -45.16 11.88 18.85
N LYS A 737 -43.86 12.19 19.02
CA LYS A 737 -43.38 13.21 19.97
C LYS A 737 -43.98 14.60 19.67
N ILE A 738 -44.08 14.97 18.40
CA ILE A 738 -44.64 16.27 17.99
C ILE A 738 -46.15 16.32 18.23
N TYR A 739 -46.89 15.28 17.87
CA TYR A 739 -48.34 15.22 18.12
C TYR A 739 -48.66 15.22 19.61
N ALA A 740 -47.89 14.50 20.43
CA ALA A 740 -48.05 14.47 21.89
C ALA A 740 -48.00 15.86 22.51
N ARG A 741 -47.16 16.75 21.95
CA ARG A 741 -47.05 18.15 22.38
C ARG A 741 -48.12 19.06 21.82
N ARG A 742 -48.59 18.79 20.59
CA ARG A 742 -49.44 19.71 19.84
C ARG A 742 -50.93 19.51 20.12
N ASP A 743 -51.42 18.28 20.05
CA ASP A 743 -52.86 17.99 20.16
C ASP A 743 -53.09 16.53 20.60
N SER A 744 -53.63 16.38 21.80
CA SER A 744 -53.99 15.07 22.39
C SER A 744 -54.94 14.24 21.52
N ARG A 745 -55.81 14.87 20.71
CA ARG A 745 -56.73 14.17 19.81
C ARG A 745 -55.99 13.59 18.61
N LEU A 746 -55.15 14.39 17.96
CA LEU A 746 -54.35 13.94 16.82
C LEU A 746 -53.31 12.90 17.25
N HIS A 747 -52.74 13.05 18.43
CA HIS A 747 -51.84 12.04 19.01
C HIS A 747 -52.53 10.70 19.22
N ASN A 748 -53.72 10.70 19.83
CA ASN A 748 -54.51 9.47 20.01
C ASN A 748 -54.92 8.83 18.68
N GLN A 749 -55.24 9.64 17.66
CA GLN A 749 -55.52 9.13 16.32
C GLN A 749 -54.28 8.51 15.68
N PHE A 750 -53.15 9.21 15.73
CA PHE A 750 -51.87 8.74 15.22
C PHE A 750 -51.48 7.39 15.84
N LEU A 751 -51.55 7.26 17.17
CA LEU A 751 -51.26 6.00 17.87
C LEU A 751 -52.20 4.86 17.40
N LYS A 752 -53.50 5.10 17.23
CA LYS A 752 -54.43 4.07 16.76
C LYS A 752 -54.07 3.55 15.37
N GLU A 753 -53.72 4.46 14.45
CA GLU A 753 -53.36 4.12 13.08
C GLU A 753 -51.97 3.47 13.00
N THR A 754 -51.01 3.88 13.84
CA THR A 754 -49.67 3.25 13.91
C THR A 754 -49.72 1.84 14.48
N PHE A 755 -50.58 1.59 15.47
CA PHE A 755 -50.62 0.33 16.23
C PHE A 755 -51.79 -0.60 15.86
N ASN A 756 -52.64 -0.23 14.90
CA ASN A 756 -53.87 -0.97 14.53
C ASN A 756 -54.72 -1.33 15.78
N VAL A 757 -55.14 -0.33 16.55
CA VAL A 757 -56.08 -0.49 17.69
C VAL A 757 -57.46 0.07 17.37
#